data_AF-A0A9P8I200-F1
#
_entry.id   AF-A0A9P8I200-F1
#
_cell.length_a   1.000
_cell.length_b   1.000
_cell.length_c   1.000
_cell.angle_alpha   90.00
_cell.angle_beta   90.00
_cell.angle_gamma   90.00
#
_symmetry.space_group_name_H-M   'P 1'
#
loop_
_entity.id
_entity.type
_entity.pdbx_description
1 polymer ?
#
loop_
_entity_poly.entity_id
_entity_poly.type
_entity_poly.pdbx_seq_one_letter_code
_entity_poly.pdbx_strand_id
1 'polypeptide(L)'
;MAFDTSIQSPYTLAQLPHPVADGFKGRFLAADVLSGSKKRKRPEVAVGIDGEGINIYDVRLIQSPKLITSYAIPPQSTFTCAPCSLRLKSKTPASIRRTTYVSIANPTPRILCFSETANKSSSRSGSFTDASTITSHRDLNPTESPIIHLDTLPPVKEPKVDTGVIAVHENGITRCLSADLGKEHWCTSVSTALSGDGFGDDLQRGFVVEYAATTDALTARRGLLKSREDALSLLNSDTNNGAQATSILFLVTRPSDNALLATAGRSVHILSAQPSLLNDSSSSRRRPQALLTLRLPPAASQTEASPGKTRFTLYPSSGTLYQVADGNLTVYDFSSAAPKISSQLSLKTPGPVSVLRVSQAIILTASPTSIDMYNIRYRSLQSSLPTSEIPASSPLTKKRKFVDPVPNRFSEQVTLVSYFADSGLAIGLAGPELVAIRVNLPSEFTGRGGRKGDDLLINAIGRGIEVPRDEIDVKPWLGDLSTILKKYHPGGALSDQPRMERLISGMDRYAARGDLENFEKSFAKQVGIGLDESNLEGWRARRDAWEEEHGLKRGGEADSAELANGLGRHDSDAPGTPILEDHSPKFPEERPLPQWKLPREFRAGERFLVDPRLVTYVLGKIFSWNDEVGPQERSVKSGLSIVLYAPNVFRWLVESGNFSILSLEQSIRRTSPRSNFMGGLPTGNFVNALADFDPEMKLLLFILRSPVYLDVGELLSALRLLMRSLEFPINGDRPTPQQITNGETLGSPAINGDSTIDLRFEEDAAERDLDLALSVLETGPAIREEALTAVLTRLHSFPSAAIIKGLRKELNGDEILLLVRLLRNELSRGGWTSSYFDEDVEEINEESQQSPSERGARLVSDLISCALDSSGPGGWLMGAAASNGGDDSMEGMVANLRSEVSAALECIEEATYLSGLLGEMIRYGKSVARDQKNFSKNPKTKSRKIKESSQAPECGLLPLGLKAERGISRTRVGAGGEIRGRSARDRGNLISKTVGKYSFERIKI
;
A
#
# COMPACT_ATOMS: atom_id res chain seq x y z
N MET A 1 -3.56 6.77 -4.49
CA MET A 1 -2.34 6.02 -4.84
C MET A 1 -1.63 5.65 -3.54
N ALA A 2 -1.66 4.39 -3.14
CA ALA A 2 -0.84 3.89 -2.05
C ALA A 2 0.54 3.52 -2.62
N PHE A 3 1.61 4.05 -2.02
CA PHE A 3 2.96 3.66 -2.38
C PHE A 3 3.28 2.36 -1.63
N ASP A 4 3.23 1.23 -2.32
CA ASP A 4 3.45 -0.07 -1.68
C ASP A 4 4.95 -0.30 -1.42
N THR A 5 5.39 0.04 -0.21
CA THR A 5 6.60 -0.53 0.38
C THR A 5 6.35 -2.01 0.65
N SER A 6 7.12 -2.90 0.02
CA SER A 6 6.92 -4.35 0.16
C SER A 6 8.23 -5.11 0.41
N ILE A 7 8.11 -6.21 1.13
CA ILE A 7 9.19 -7.20 1.35
C ILE A 7 8.88 -8.42 0.48
N GLN A 8 9.90 -9.00 -0.16
CA GLN A 8 9.78 -10.28 -0.85
C GLN A 8 10.21 -11.45 0.05
N SER A 9 9.73 -12.66 -0.28
CA SER A 9 10.16 -13.92 0.36
C SER A 9 11.69 -13.97 0.47
N PRO A 10 12.25 -14.26 1.66
CA PRO A 10 13.69 -14.43 1.81
C PRO A 10 14.16 -15.60 0.93
N TYR A 11 15.38 -15.53 0.42
CA TYR A 11 15.99 -16.61 -0.33
C TYR A 11 17.42 -16.85 0.14
N THR A 12 17.85 -18.10 0.13
CA THR A 12 19.17 -18.50 0.58
C THR A 12 20.22 -18.09 -0.45
N LEU A 13 21.15 -17.22 -0.03
CA LEU A 13 22.32 -16.84 -0.81
C LEU A 13 23.33 -17.98 -0.81
N ALA A 14 23.78 -18.40 0.37
CA ALA A 14 24.81 -19.41 0.52
C ALA A 14 24.51 -20.32 1.71
N GLN A 15 24.76 -21.61 1.53
CA GLN A 15 24.81 -22.55 2.63
C GLN A 15 26.19 -22.48 3.28
N LEU A 16 26.22 -22.10 4.55
CA LEU A 16 27.41 -22.03 5.37
C LEU A 16 27.75 -23.45 5.86
N PRO A 17 29.04 -23.79 5.99
CA PRO A 17 29.40 -25.09 6.53
C PRO A 17 29.10 -25.16 8.03
N HIS A 18 29.02 -26.38 8.56
CA HIS A 18 28.58 -26.61 9.92
C HIS A 18 29.72 -26.33 10.91
N PRO A 19 29.44 -25.68 12.05
CA PRO A 19 30.42 -25.48 13.10
C PRO A 19 30.96 -26.81 13.63
N VAL A 20 32.28 -26.89 13.82
CA VAL A 20 32.99 -28.13 14.25
C VAL A 20 33.24 -28.16 15.77
N ALA A 21 32.95 -27.07 16.48
CA ALA A 21 33.28 -26.92 17.90
C ALA A 21 32.54 -27.94 18.78
N ASP A 22 33.32 -28.82 19.41
CA ASP A 22 32.83 -29.89 20.32
C ASP A 22 32.17 -29.27 21.57
N GLY A 23 30.89 -29.60 21.80
CA GLY A 23 30.16 -29.28 23.04
C GLY A 23 29.46 -27.91 23.16
N PHE A 24 29.63 -26.97 22.22
CA PHE A 24 28.91 -25.68 22.22
C PHE A 24 27.99 -25.57 21.00
N LYS A 25 26.78 -25.01 21.16
CA LYS A 25 25.92 -24.62 20.02
C LYS A 25 26.71 -23.69 19.11
N GLY A 26 27.27 -24.22 18.02
CA GLY A 26 28.17 -23.48 17.15
C GLY A 26 27.51 -22.21 16.63
N ARG A 27 28.21 -21.07 16.72
CA ARG A 27 27.64 -19.76 16.40
C ARG A 27 28.16 -19.26 15.05
N PHE A 28 27.29 -18.52 14.39
CA PHE A 28 27.60 -17.74 13.19
C PHE A 28 27.61 -16.27 13.57
N LEU A 29 28.69 -15.55 13.24
CA LEU A 29 28.79 -14.10 13.42
C LEU A 29 29.12 -13.47 12.08
N ALA A 30 28.32 -12.49 11.66
CA ALA A 30 28.52 -11.81 10.38
C ALA A 30 28.66 -10.29 10.56
N ALA A 31 29.42 -9.68 9.65
CA ALA A 31 29.64 -8.24 9.60
C ALA A 31 29.87 -7.75 8.16
N ASP A 32 29.68 -6.44 8.00
CA ASP A 32 29.98 -5.72 6.76
C ASP A 32 31.49 -5.69 6.45
N VAL A 33 31.84 -5.84 5.16
CA VAL A 33 33.19 -5.50 4.70
C VAL A 33 33.25 -4.00 4.36
N LEU A 34 34.21 -3.30 4.97
CA LEU A 34 34.40 -1.86 4.82
C LEU A 34 35.48 -1.55 3.76
N SER A 35 35.39 -0.40 3.10
CA SER A 35 36.36 0.00 2.08
C SER A 35 36.78 1.47 2.15
N GLY A 36 38.09 1.68 1.97
CA GLY A 36 38.74 2.99 1.95
C GLY A 36 38.81 3.66 3.33
N SER A 37 39.47 4.82 3.39
CA SER A 37 39.66 5.58 4.64
C SER A 37 38.36 6.12 5.26
N LYS A 38 37.29 6.23 4.46
CA LYS A 38 35.95 6.65 4.91
C LYS A 38 35.02 5.48 5.26
N LYS A 39 35.55 4.25 5.40
CA LYS A 39 34.82 3.04 5.81
C LYS A 39 33.47 2.86 5.11
N ARG A 40 33.44 2.95 3.78
CA ARG A 40 32.20 2.75 3.02
C ARG A 40 31.87 1.26 2.97
N LYS A 41 30.61 0.90 3.28
CA LYS A 41 30.11 -0.47 3.15
C LYS A 41 30.28 -0.97 1.71
N ARG A 42 30.82 -2.16 1.54
CA ARG A 42 30.83 -2.89 0.26
C ARG A 42 29.73 -3.94 0.29
N PRO A 43 29.17 -4.32 -0.88
CA PRO A 43 28.29 -5.47 -1.00
C PRO A 43 29.10 -6.78 -0.88
N GLU A 44 29.81 -6.93 0.24
CA GLU A 44 30.58 -8.10 0.65
C GLU A 44 30.28 -8.32 2.15
N VAL A 45 30.04 -9.56 2.57
CA VAL A 45 29.75 -9.92 3.97
C VAL A 45 30.78 -10.94 4.45
N ALA A 46 31.38 -10.68 5.62
CA ALA A 46 32.30 -11.60 6.28
C ALA A 46 31.54 -12.40 7.34
N VAL A 47 31.65 -13.73 7.31
CA VAL A 47 30.96 -14.65 8.22
C VAL A 47 32.01 -15.50 8.94
N GLY A 48 32.07 -15.37 10.26
CA GLY A 48 32.86 -16.24 11.14
C GLY A 48 32.01 -17.42 11.62
N ILE A 49 32.57 -18.62 11.52
CA ILE A 49 31.95 -19.90 11.84
C ILE A 49 32.82 -20.61 12.88
N ASP A 50 32.27 -20.83 14.09
CA ASP A 50 32.99 -21.46 15.18
C ASP A 50 33.56 -22.83 14.76
N GLY A 51 34.86 -23.05 14.99
CA GLY A 51 35.57 -24.29 14.65
C GLY A 51 35.85 -24.54 13.18
N GLU A 52 35.52 -23.62 12.27
CA GLU A 52 35.83 -23.77 10.84
C GLU A 52 36.72 -22.64 10.33
N GLY A 53 36.21 -21.41 10.36
CA GLY A 53 36.92 -20.29 9.75
C GLY A 53 36.09 -19.05 9.51
N ILE A 54 36.63 -18.16 8.70
CA ILE A 54 35.95 -16.93 8.23
C ILE A 54 35.81 -16.99 6.73
N ASN A 55 34.58 -16.85 6.25
CA ASN A 55 34.22 -16.86 4.84
C ASN A 55 33.72 -15.47 4.41
N ILE A 56 34.27 -14.93 3.32
CA ILE A 56 33.84 -13.64 2.77
C ILE A 56 33.06 -13.87 1.48
N TYR A 57 31.80 -13.46 1.45
CA TYR A 57 30.91 -13.63 0.30
C TYR A 57 30.66 -12.30 -0.42
N ASP A 58 30.70 -12.33 -1.76
CA ASP A 58 30.21 -11.24 -2.62
C ASP A 58 28.71 -11.39 -2.84
N VAL A 59 27.94 -10.39 -2.42
CA VAL A 59 26.46 -10.43 -2.39
C VAL A 59 25.83 -9.59 -3.50
N ARG A 60 26.63 -9.18 -4.51
CA ARG A 60 26.14 -8.44 -5.69
C ARG A 60 25.34 -9.29 -6.67
N LEU A 61 25.66 -10.57 -6.78
CA LEU A 61 25.01 -11.48 -7.71
C LEU A 61 23.89 -12.24 -6.98
N ILE A 62 22.66 -11.88 -7.31
CA ILE A 62 21.42 -12.41 -6.71
C ILE A 62 21.30 -13.94 -6.89
N GLN A 63 21.82 -14.49 -8.00
CA GLN A 63 21.63 -15.90 -8.38
C GLN A 63 22.73 -16.84 -7.86
N SER A 64 23.89 -16.32 -7.44
CA SER A 64 24.99 -17.13 -6.90
C SER A 64 26.00 -16.21 -6.19
N PRO A 65 25.96 -16.05 -4.86
CA PRO A 65 27.00 -15.31 -4.17
C PRO A 65 28.34 -16.03 -4.38
N LYS A 66 29.37 -15.26 -4.70
CA LYS A 66 30.69 -15.82 -4.93
C LYS A 66 31.46 -15.77 -3.61
N LEU A 67 31.87 -16.93 -3.09
CA LEU A 67 32.88 -16.99 -2.03
C LEU A 67 34.16 -16.34 -2.56
N ILE A 68 34.61 -15.28 -1.90
CA ILE A 68 35.78 -14.51 -2.31
C ILE A 68 37.04 -15.15 -1.73
N THR A 69 37.09 -15.29 -0.41
CA THR A 69 38.20 -15.90 0.33
C THR A 69 37.69 -16.55 1.61
N SER A 70 38.44 -17.54 2.09
CA SER A 70 38.17 -18.30 3.32
C SER A 70 39.46 -18.40 4.15
N TYR A 71 39.38 -18.15 5.45
CA TYR A 71 40.48 -18.30 6.40
C TYR A 71 40.16 -19.42 7.38
N ALA A 72 40.93 -20.50 7.34
CA ALA A 72 40.76 -21.61 8.28
C ALA A 72 41.26 -21.24 9.69
N ILE A 73 40.55 -21.71 10.72
CA ILE A 73 40.95 -21.60 12.13
C ILE A 73 40.96 -22.99 12.78
N PRO A 74 41.59 -23.17 13.96
CA PRO A 74 41.55 -24.44 14.67
C PRO A 74 40.11 -24.88 15.02
N PRO A 75 39.80 -26.19 15.03
CA PRO A 75 38.44 -26.69 15.23
C PRO A 75 37.85 -26.40 16.62
N GLN A 76 38.72 -26.15 17.60
CA GLN A 76 38.32 -25.80 18.97
C GLN A 76 38.06 -24.29 19.13
N SER A 77 38.19 -23.49 18.07
CA SER A 77 38.13 -22.03 18.16
C SER A 77 36.71 -21.48 18.16
N THR A 78 36.44 -20.59 19.11
CA THR A 78 35.17 -19.89 19.27
C THR A 78 35.38 -18.39 19.15
N PHE A 79 34.56 -17.74 18.31
CA PHE A 79 34.61 -16.29 18.12
C PHE A 79 33.91 -15.56 19.27
N THR A 80 34.50 -14.45 19.70
CA THR A 80 33.95 -13.59 20.77
C THR A 80 33.10 -12.45 20.21
N CYS A 81 33.45 -11.94 19.01
CA CYS A 81 32.75 -10.86 18.32
C CYS A 81 32.76 -11.06 16.80
N ALA A 82 31.95 -10.27 16.09
CA ALA A 82 31.86 -10.37 14.63
C ALA A 82 33.18 -9.95 13.94
N PRO A 83 33.54 -10.56 12.80
CA PRO A 83 34.79 -10.27 12.11
C PRO A 83 34.84 -8.83 11.59
N CYS A 84 36.02 -8.19 11.65
CA CYS A 84 36.23 -6.86 11.08
C CYS A 84 37.09 -6.97 9.80
N SER A 85 36.51 -6.77 8.63
CA SER A 85 37.24 -6.82 7.35
C SER A 85 37.30 -5.46 6.66
N LEU A 86 38.52 -5.04 6.31
CA LEU A 86 38.81 -3.78 5.63
C LEU A 86 39.49 -4.03 4.29
N ARG A 87 38.96 -3.41 3.23
CA ARG A 87 39.48 -3.45 1.86
C ARG A 87 40.02 -2.09 1.43
N LEU A 88 41.34 -1.97 1.36
CA LEU A 88 42.07 -0.78 0.96
C LEU A 88 42.58 -0.93 -0.48
N LYS A 89 42.49 0.16 -1.25
CA LYS A 89 43.05 0.24 -2.61
C LYS A 89 44.20 1.24 -2.59
N SER A 90 45.42 0.75 -2.84
CA SER A 90 46.57 1.62 -3.08
C SER A 90 46.55 2.13 -4.52
N LYS A 91 46.98 3.37 -4.72
CA LYS A 91 47.10 3.98 -6.07
C LYS A 91 48.49 3.75 -6.69
N THR A 92 49.51 3.50 -5.86
CA THR A 92 50.92 3.45 -6.28
C THR A 92 51.71 2.46 -5.41
N PRO A 93 52.05 1.24 -5.89
CA PRO A 93 51.51 0.57 -7.08
C PRO A 93 50.01 0.28 -6.92
N ALA A 94 49.31 0.03 -8.03
CA ALA A 94 47.88 -0.26 -8.02
C ALA A 94 47.61 -1.67 -7.44
N SER A 95 47.58 -1.77 -6.12
CA SER A 95 47.28 -3.01 -5.39
C SER A 95 46.01 -2.86 -4.55
N ILE A 96 45.38 -4.00 -4.27
CA ILE A 96 44.26 -4.09 -3.35
C ILE A 96 44.75 -4.91 -2.15
N ARG A 97 44.67 -4.33 -0.96
CA ARG A 97 44.97 -5.01 0.29
C ARG A 97 43.67 -5.25 1.05
N ARG A 98 43.43 -6.48 1.49
CA ARG A 98 42.36 -6.84 2.41
C ARG A 98 42.98 -7.25 3.74
N THR A 99 42.44 -6.74 4.83
CA THR A 99 42.86 -7.09 6.19
C THR A 99 41.63 -7.48 6.99
N THR A 100 41.61 -8.69 7.53
CA THR A 100 40.50 -9.24 8.30
C THR A 100 40.97 -9.57 9.71
N TYR A 101 40.35 -8.95 10.71
CA TYR A 101 40.64 -9.12 12.12
C TYR A 101 39.55 -9.92 12.81
N VAL A 102 39.94 -10.84 13.69
CA VAL A 102 39.03 -11.64 14.50
C VAL A 102 39.57 -11.83 15.91
N SER A 103 38.67 -11.98 16.87
CA SER A 103 39.02 -12.38 18.24
C SER A 103 38.46 -13.77 18.53
N ILE A 104 39.32 -14.61 19.08
CA ILE A 104 39.04 -16.00 19.42
C ILE A 104 39.27 -16.18 20.92
N ALA A 105 38.39 -16.91 21.60
CA ALA A 105 38.54 -17.25 23.01
C ALA A 105 39.28 -18.58 23.23
N ASN A 106 38.93 -19.62 22.46
CA ASN A 106 39.47 -20.98 22.61
C ASN A 106 40.43 -21.33 21.45
N PRO A 107 41.48 -22.15 21.66
CA PRO A 107 41.95 -22.71 22.94
C PRO A 107 42.70 -21.68 23.80
N THR A 108 43.26 -20.64 23.19
CA THR A 108 43.88 -19.50 23.89
C THR A 108 43.29 -18.19 23.39
N PRO A 109 43.01 -17.22 24.28
CA PRO A 109 42.41 -15.96 23.87
C PRO A 109 43.44 -15.17 23.05
N ARG A 110 43.09 -14.84 21.82
CA ARG A 110 43.97 -14.12 20.89
C ARG A 110 43.21 -13.35 19.83
N ILE A 111 43.90 -12.39 19.23
CA ILE A 111 43.44 -11.65 18.06
C ILE A 111 44.25 -12.16 16.86
N LEU A 112 43.57 -12.55 15.78
CA LEU A 112 44.21 -12.92 14.51
C LEU A 112 43.96 -11.83 13.47
N CYS A 113 44.96 -11.62 12.61
CA CYS A 113 44.90 -10.75 11.44
C CYS A 113 45.29 -11.56 10.21
N PHE A 114 44.42 -11.57 9.21
CA PHE A 114 44.69 -12.11 7.88
C PHE A 114 44.83 -10.95 6.89
N SER A 115 46.01 -10.77 6.32
CA SER A 115 46.30 -9.71 5.34
C SER A 115 46.57 -10.32 3.97
N GLU A 116 45.69 -10.06 3.02
CA GLU A 116 45.82 -10.43 1.60
C GLU A 116 46.24 -9.22 0.76
N THR A 117 47.17 -9.42 -0.17
CA THR A 117 47.54 -8.41 -1.17
C THR A 117 47.42 -8.95 -2.59
N ALA A 118 46.61 -8.29 -3.42
CA ALA A 118 46.45 -8.61 -4.83
C ALA A 118 46.97 -7.45 -5.71
N ASN A 119 47.88 -7.76 -6.63
CA ASN A 119 48.39 -6.80 -7.62
C ASN A 119 47.49 -6.77 -8.86
N LYS A 120 47.15 -5.58 -9.35
CA LYS A 120 46.28 -5.42 -10.53
C LYS A 120 46.92 -5.86 -11.86
N SER A 121 48.21 -6.19 -11.90
CA SER A 121 48.88 -6.60 -13.13
C SER A 121 48.50 -8.01 -13.59
N SER A 122 47.91 -8.86 -12.74
CA SER A 122 47.62 -10.28 -13.06
C SER A 122 46.14 -10.64 -13.25
N SER A 123 45.16 -9.77 -12.95
CA SER A 123 43.75 -10.12 -13.25
C SER A 123 42.86 -8.92 -13.62
N ARG A 124 42.20 -9.03 -14.78
CA ARG A 124 41.11 -8.12 -15.23
C ARG A 124 39.86 -8.20 -14.34
N SER A 125 39.76 -9.21 -13.47
CA SER A 125 38.58 -9.49 -12.64
C SER A 125 38.65 -8.95 -11.21
N GLY A 126 39.81 -8.46 -10.72
CA GLY A 126 39.95 -8.07 -9.31
C GLY A 126 39.74 -9.23 -8.33
N SER A 127 39.91 -10.47 -8.81
CA SER A 127 39.83 -11.71 -8.04
C SER A 127 41.11 -11.88 -7.20
N PHE A 128 40.98 -12.29 -5.94
CA PHE A 128 42.09 -12.52 -4.99
C PHE A 128 42.72 -13.92 -5.14
N THR A 129 42.53 -14.60 -6.27
CA THR A 129 42.92 -16.01 -6.48
C THR A 129 44.42 -16.28 -6.41
N ASP A 130 45.27 -15.27 -6.66
CA ASP A 130 46.74 -15.36 -6.57
C ASP A 130 47.33 -14.48 -5.44
N ALA A 131 46.55 -14.20 -4.39
CA ALA A 131 46.97 -13.29 -3.33
C ALA A 131 47.86 -13.97 -2.27
N SER A 132 48.97 -13.32 -1.90
CA SER A 132 49.76 -13.73 -0.74
C SER A 132 49.00 -13.38 0.55
N THR A 133 48.77 -14.38 1.42
CA THR A 133 48.14 -14.20 2.72
C THR A 133 49.21 -14.20 3.81
N ILE A 134 49.28 -13.12 4.58
CA ILE A 134 50.12 -13.01 5.77
C ILE A 134 49.20 -13.10 6.98
N THR A 135 49.52 -14.02 7.89
CA THR A 135 48.80 -14.18 9.16
C THR A 135 49.64 -13.64 10.31
N SER A 136 49.11 -12.71 11.09
CA SER A 136 49.71 -12.27 12.35
C SER A 136 48.72 -12.49 13.49
N HIS A 137 49.25 -12.61 14.71
CA HIS A 137 48.45 -12.84 15.89
C HIS A 137 48.98 -12.06 17.09
N ARG A 138 48.09 -11.81 18.04
CA ARG A 138 48.42 -11.28 19.37
C ARG A 138 47.71 -12.12 20.41
N ASP A 139 48.50 -12.80 21.23
CA ASP A 139 47.96 -13.52 22.38
C ASP A 139 47.54 -12.53 23.47
N LEU A 140 46.44 -12.86 24.13
CA LEU A 140 45.88 -12.12 25.25
C LEU A 140 46.09 -12.91 26.53
N ASN A 141 46.07 -12.21 27.67
CA ASN A 141 46.15 -12.91 28.94
C ASN A 141 44.87 -13.74 29.16
N PRO A 142 44.96 -14.99 29.63
CA PRO A 142 43.79 -15.83 29.91
C PRO A 142 42.82 -15.25 30.95
N THR A 143 43.29 -14.31 31.77
CA THR A 143 42.50 -13.62 32.80
C THR A 143 41.73 -12.41 32.28
N GLU A 144 41.96 -12.00 31.02
CA GLU A 144 41.24 -10.89 30.43
C GLU A 144 39.82 -11.30 30.01
N SER A 145 38.84 -10.41 30.23
CA SER A 145 37.48 -10.61 29.75
C SER A 145 37.41 -10.68 28.22
N PRO A 146 36.39 -11.30 27.60
CA PRO A 146 36.32 -11.45 26.15
C PRO A 146 36.19 -10.09 25.43
N ILE A 147 36.67 -10.04 24.19
CA ILE A 147 36.50 -8.88 23.30
C ILE A 147 35.11 -8.90 22.70
N ILE A 148 34.35 -7.82 22.87
CA ILE A 148 32.99 -7.68 22.32
C ILE A 148 32.96 -6.90 21.00
N HIS A 149 34.02 -6.14 20.70
CA HIS A 149 34.08 -5.29 19.51
C HIS A 149 35.51 -5.12 19.00
N LEU A 150 35.65 -5.28 17.69
CA LEU A 150 36.87 -5.01 16.92
C LEU A 150 36.53 -4.05 15.78
N ASP A 151 37.35 -3.02 15.60
CA ASP A 151 37.32 -2.20 14.38
C ASP A 151 38.70 -1.57 14.11
N THR A 152 38.90 -1.15 12.87
CA THR A 152 40.09 -0.44 12.39
C THR A 152 39.98 1.06 12.63
N LEU A 153 41.08 1.77 12.76
CA LEU A 153 41.16 3.23 12.79
C LEU A 153 41.60 3.75 11.42
N PRO A 154 41.08 4.89 10.93
CA PRO A 154 41.49 5.43 9.65
C PRO A 154 43.00 5.71 9.65
N PRO A 155 43.70 5.43 8.55
CA PRO A 155 45.12 5.72 8.45
C PRO A 155 45.37 7.23 8.48
N VAL A 156 46.38 7.66 9.23
CA VAL A 156 46.89 9.03 9.18
C VAL A 156 47.53 9.25 7.81
N LYS A 157 47.34 10.42 7.18
CA LYS A 157 47.68 10.72 5.76
C LYS A 157 49.17 10.57 5.38
N GLU A 158 50.04 10.16 6.29
CA GLU A 158 51.44 9.90 5.99
C GLU A 158 51.65 8.48 5.46
N PRO A 159 52.48 8.30 4.40
CA PRO A 159 52.60 7.05 3.66
C PRO A 159 53.26 5.87 4.42
N LYS A 160 53.52 6.01 5.72
CA LYS A 160 54.22 5.03 6.56
C LYS A 160 53.51 4.68 7.88
N VAL A 161 52.37 5.29 8.21
CA VAL A 161 51.69 5.04 9.50
C VAL A 161 50.65 3.92 9.32
N ASP A 162 50.83 2.83 10.05
CA ASP A 162 49.94 1.67 10.05
C ASP A 162 48.53 2.03 10.53
N THR A 163 47.54 1.37 9.92
CA THR A 163 46.13 1.45 10.34
C THR A 163 46.01 0.85 11.75
N GLY A 164 45.61 1.63 12.76
CA GLY A 164 45.41 1.09 14.11
C GLY A 164 44.20 0.16 14.17
N VAL A 165 44.18 -0.77 15.13
CA VAL A 165 43.05 -1.68 15.41
C VAL A 165 42.61 -1.47 16.85
N ILE A 166 41.33 -1.15 17.08
CA ILE A 166 40.75 -1.04 18.41
C ILE A 166 40.12 -2.37 18.80
N ALA A 167 40.41 -2.82 20.01
CA ALA A 167 39.71 -3.90 20.68
C ALA A 167 39.08 -3.40 21.99
N VAL A 168 37.80 -3.72 22.19
CA VAL A 168 37.03 -3.37 23.39
C VAL A 168 36.63 -4.64 24.12
N HIS A 169 36.99 -4.72 25.39
CA HIS A 169 36.68 -5.81 26.30
C HIS A 169 35.35 -5.60 27.01
N GLU A 170 34.71 -6.70 27.40
CA GLU A 170 33.47 -6.69 28.18
C GLU A 170 33.62 -5.93 29.51
N ASN A 171 34.78 -6.00 30.16
CA ASN A 171 35.09 -5.27 31.40
C ASN A 171 35.47 -3.78 31.20
N GLY A 172 35.38 -3.26 29.98
CA GLY A 172 35.71 -1.87 29.68
C GLY A 172 37.19 -1.58 29.44
N ILE A 173 38.06 -2.60 29.35
CA ILE A 173 39.42 -2.40 28.84
C ILE A 173 39.35 -2.12 27.35
N THR A 174 39.92 -1.00 26.92
CA THR A 174 40.04 -0.60 25.52
C THR A 174 41.51 -0.53 25.14
N ARG A 175 41.88 -1.07 23.99
CA ARG A 175 43.26 -1.00 23.50
C ARG A 175 43.31 -0.70 22.02
N CYS A 176 44.39 -0.04 21.61
CA CYS A 176 44.74 0.15 20.22
C CYS A 176 46.03 -0.58 19.90
N LEU A 177 45.96 -1.43 18.89
CA LEU A 177 47.08 -2.21 18.34
C LEU A 177 47.48 -1.64 16.97
N SER A 178 48.68 -1.95 16.51
CA SER A 178 49.11 -1.69 15.14
C SER A 178 48.40 -2.62 14.15
N ALA A 179 48.45 -2.31 12.85
CA ALA A 179 47.78 -3.08 11.79
C ALA A 179 48.22 -4.56 11.75
N ASP A 180 49.47 -4.82 12.11
CA ASP A 180 50.08 -6.15 12.16
C ASP A 180 49.91 -6.84 13.53
N LEU A 181 49.24 -6.18 14.49
CA LEU A 181 49.05 -6.62 15.88
C LEU A 181 50.34 -6.72 16.72
N GLY A 182 51.50 -6.34 16.18
CA GLY A 182 52.78 -6.50 16.85
C GLY A 182 53.02 -5.48 17.97
N LYS A 183 52.54 -4.24 17.79
CA LYS A 183 52.74 -3.13 18.73
C LYS A 183 51.42 -2.73 19.36
N GLU A 184 51.43 -2.56 20.68
CA GLU A 184 50.32 -1.93 21.40
C GLU A 184 50.60 -0.43 21.52
N HIS A 185 49.73 0.40 20.94
CA HIS A 185 49.84 1.85 21.01
C HIS A 185 49.42 2.38 22.37
N TRP A 186 48.34 1.83 22.92
CA TRP A 186 47.83 2.13 24.25
C TRP A 186 46.82 1.07 24.69
N CYS A 187 46.69 0.92 26.01
CA CYS A 187 45.64 0.18 26.68
C CYS A 187 45.13 1.03 27.85
N THR A 188 43.82 1.22 27.95
CA THR A 188 43.20 2.01 29.00
C THR A 188 41.86 1.39 29.42
N SER A 189 41.56 1.47 30.71
CA SER A 189 40.21 1.20 31.19
C SER A 189 39.33 2.43 30.95
N VAL A 190 38.09 2.19 30.50
CA VAL A 190 37.06 3.23 30.39
C VAL A 190 36.88 3.97 31.72
N SER A 191 36.97 3.27 32.87
CA SER A 191 36.90 3.92 34.19
C SER A 191 37.99 4.99 34.38
N THR A 192 39.21 4.72 33.93
CA THR A 192 40.33 5.66 34.02
C THR A 192 40.14 6.85 33.09
N ALA A 193 39.59 6.64 31.89
CA ALA A 193 39.31 7.70 30.94
C ALA A 193 38.20 8.66 31.41
N LEU A 194 37.33 8.21 32.33
CA LEU A 194 36.15 8.94 32.81
C LEU A 194 36.35 9.65 34.16
N SER A 195 37.51 9.51 34.80
CA SER A 195 37.82 9.96 36.18
C SER A 195 37.64 11.46 36.46
N GLY A 196 37.39 12.29 35.46
CA GLY A 196 37.22 13.75 35.60
C GLY A 196 35.78 14.27 35.58
N ASP A 197 34.77 13.43 35.25
CA ASP A 197 33.48 13.91 34.74
C ASP A 197 32.30 13.74 35.73
N GLY A 198 32.57 13.63 37.04
CA GLY A 198 31.53 13.53 38.09
C GLY A 198 30.71 12.22 38.12
N PHE A 199 30.86 11.35 37.12
CA PHE A 199 30.27 10.00 37.03
C PHE A 199 31.03 8.92 37.84
N GLY A 200 31.96 9.34 38.70
CA GLY A 200 32.92 8.44 39.37
C GLY A 200 32.32 7.42 40.33
N ASP A 201 31.14 7.65 40.89
CA ASP A 201 30.59 6.82 41.98
C ASP A 201 29.94 5.50 41.47
N ASP A 202 29.34 5.51 40.28
CA ASP A 202 28.77 4.29 39.65
C ASP A 202 29.86 3.40 39.03
N LEU A 203 30.91 4.01 38.48
CA LEU A 203 32.02 3.32 37.80
C LEU A 203 32.95 2.56 38.76
N GLN A 204 32.95 2.92 40.05
CA GLN A 204 33.69 2.19 41.10
C GLN A 204 33.02 0.87 41.50
N ARG A 205 31.71 0.72 41.28
CA ARG A 205 30.94 -0.48 41.64
C ARG A 205 31.00 -1.61 40.60
N GLY A 206 31.78 -1.42 39.53
CA GLY A 206 31.92 -2.36 38.42
C GLY A 206 30.80 -2.22 37.39
N PHE A 207 31.18 -2.28 36.11
CA PHE A 207 30.26 -2.20 34.98
C PHE A 207 30.62 -3.24 33.91
N VAL A 208 29.67 -3.51 33.02
CA VAL A 208 29.81 -4.37 31.85
C VAL A 208 29.50 -3.54 30.60
N VAL A 209 30.33 -3.66 29.58
CA VAL A 209 30.06 -3.07 28.25
C VAL A 209 29.15 -4.01 27.47
N GLU A 210 27.93 -3.57 27.14
CA GLU A 210 26.96 -4.38 26.38
C GLU A 210 27.08 -4.17 24.86
N TYR A 211 27.49 -2.97 24.44
CA TYR A 211 27.61 -2.62 23.04
C TYR A 211 28.72 -1.62 22.80
N ALA A 212 29.42 -1.78 21.69
CA ALA A 212 30.43 -0.84 21.23
C ALA A 212 30.32 -0.65 19.72
N ALA A 213 30.53 0.59 19.28
CA ALA A 213 30.57 0.96 17.88
C ALA A 213 31.55 2.10 17.64
N THR A 214 32.10 2.16 16.44
CA THR A 214 33.16 3.09 16.04
C THR A 214 32.71 3.87 14.82
N THR A 215 33.00 5.18 14.81
CA THR A 215 32.62 6.08 13.71
C THR A 215 33.70 7.15 13.51
N ASP A 216 33.73 7.77 12.33
CA ASP A 216 34.56 8.96 12.13
C ASP A 216 33.93 10.22 12.73
N ALA A 217 34.77 11.18 13.12
CA ALA A 217 34.34 12.44 13.72
C ALA A 217 33.41 13.26 12.81
N LEU A 218 33.61 13.22 11.48
CA LEU A 218 32.76 13.97 10.53
C LEU A 218 31.33 13.42 10.48
N THR A 219 31.17 12.09 10.53
CA THR A 219 29.87 11.43 10.58
C THR A 219 29.18 11.69 11.91
N ALA A 220 29.90 11.61 13.04
CA ALA A 220 29.34 11.91 14.36
C ALA A 220 28.88 13.37 14.47
N ARG A 221 29.64 14.34 13.95
CA ARG A 221 29.26 15.76 13.93
C ARG A 221 27.91 16.03 13.26
N ARG A 222 27.53 15.22 12.26
CA ARG A 222 26.25 15.39 11.55
C ARG A 222 25.04 14.85 12.32
N GLY A 223 25.27 13.90 13.23
CA GLY A 223 24.23 13.18 13.96
C GLY A 223 24.47 13.20 15.47
N LEU A 224 25.30 12.26 15.96
CA LEU A 224 25.57 12.06 17.39
C LEU A 224 25.98 13.31 18.18
N LEU A 225 26.69 14.25 17.55
CA LEU A 225 27.21 15.47 18.20
C LEU A 225 26.60 16.76 17.61
N LYS A 226 25.47 16.67 16.91
CA LYS A 226 24.90 17.78 16.11
C LYS A 226 24.59 19.04 16.92
N SER A 227 24.18 18.90 18.18
CA SER A 227 23.86 20.02 19.08
C SER A 227 24.77 20.08 20.31
N ARG A 228 26.02 19.63 20.16
CA ARG A 228 27.00 19.48 21.25
C ARG A 228 28.32 20.16 20.93
N GLU A 229 28.30 21.50 20.93
CA GLU A 229 29.48 22.33 20.69
C GLU A 229 30.56 22.14 21.77
N ASP A 230 30.16 21.78 22.99
CA ASP A 230 31.06 21.36 24.07
C ASP A 230 31.96 20.19 23.66
N ALA A 231 31.38 19.09 23.17
CA ALA A 231 32.13 17.92 22.72
C ALA A 231 32.88 18.18 21.39
N LEU A 232 32.31 19.00 20.50
CA LEU A 232 32.97 19.38 19.25
C LEU A 232 34.19 20.28 19.48
N SER A 233 34.17 21.12 20.51
CA SER A 233 35.32 21.97 20.88
C SER A 233 36.53 21.13 21.29
N LEU A 234 36.31 20.03 22.02
CA LEU A 234 37.35 19.05 22.40
C LEU A 234 37.90 18.26 21.20
N LEU A 235 37.11 18.12 20.13
CA LEU A 235 37.54 17.48 18.88
C LEU A 235 38.29 18.45 17.93
N ASN A 236 38.01 19.75 18.03
CA ASN A 236 38.52 20.77 17.12
C ASN A 236 39.77 21.51 17.64
N SER A 237 40.27 21.20 18.84
CA SER A 237 41.49 21.82 19.39
C SER A 237 42.76 21.53 18.56
N ASP A 238 42.70 20.58 17.63
CA ASP A 238 43.80 20.23 16.71
C ASP A 238 43.62 20.93 15.34
N THR A 239 44.47 21.92 15.11
CA THR A 239 44.42 22.83 13.94
C THR A 239 44.58 22.12 12.58
N ASN A 240 43.86 22.69 11.60
CA ASN A 240 43.97 22.60 10.14
C ASN A 240 43.84 21.25 9.39
N ASN A 241 43.98 20.08 10.01
CA ASN A 241 43.72 18.79 9.30
C ASN A 241 43.32 17.60 10.21
N GLY A 242 43.21 17.80 11.53
CA GLY A 242 43.05 16.72 12.53
C GLY A 242 41.68 16.03 12.57
N ALA A 243 40.58 16.75 12.29
CA ALA A 243 39.22 16.21 12.36
C ALA A 243 38.94 15.04 11.38
N GLN A 244 39.83 14.78 10.42
CA GLN A 244 39.68 13.70 9.45
C GLN A 244 40.32 12.37 9.91
N ALA A 245 41.16 12.39 10.94
CA ALA A 245 41.87 11.21 11.48
C ALA A 245 41.33 10.75 12.84
N THR A 246 40.58 11.60 13.55
CA THR A 246 39.98 11.24 14.84
C THR A 246 38.79 10.30 14.66
N SER A 247 38.84 9.15 15.33
CA SER A 247 37.70 8.24 15.43
C SER A 247 37.00 8.44 16.76
N ILE A 248 35.71 8.12 16.78
CA ILE A 248 34.86 8.15 17.95
C ILE A 248 34.47 6.73 18.28
N LEU A 249 34.68 6.35 19.53
CA LEU A 249 34.23 5.10 20.12
C LEU A 249 32.99 5.39 20.97
N PHE A 250 31.88 4.74 20.63
CA PHE A 250 30.61 4.80 21.32
C PHE A 250 30.41 3.51 22.10
N LEU A 251 30.20 3.62 23.41
CA LEU A 251 30.03 2.50 24.33
C LEU A 251 28.69 2.61 25.05
N VAL A 252 27.98 1.48 25.18
CA VAL A 252 26.83 1.34 26.08
C VAL A 252 27.27 0.44 27.24
N THR A 253 27.16 0.94 28.45
CA THR A 253 27.53 0.25 29.69
C THR A 253 26.32 0.08 30.59
N ARG A 254 26.36 -0.98 31.39
CA ARG A 254 25.42 -1.20 32.48
C ARG A 254 26.16 -1.53 33.79
N PRO A 255 25.56 -1.29 34.95
CA PRO A 255 26.05 -1.83 36.21
C PRO A 255 26.22 -3.35 36.12
N SER A 256 27.29 -3.88 36.74
CA SER A 256 27.48 -5.33 36.81
C SER A 256 26.40 -6.01 37.64
N ASP A 257 25.90 -5.32 38.67
CA ASP A 257 24.79 -5.77 39.51
C ASP A 257 23.44 -5.51 38.82
N ASN A 258 22.69 -6.58 38.58
CA ASN A 258 21.37 -6.52 37.94
C ASN A 258 20.33 -5.77 38.79
N ALA A 259 20.47 -5.75 40.13
CA ALA A 259 19.57 -4.98 40.98
C ALA A 259 19.77 -3.47 40.81
N LEU A 260 21.03 -3.04 40.58
CA LEU A 260 21.36 -1.66 40.26
C LEU A 260 20.96 -1.26 38.84
N LEU A 261 20.84 -2.20 37.90
CA LEU A 261 20.38 -1.91 36.54
C LEU A 261 18.98 -1.28 36.52
N ALA A 262 18.05 -1.76 37.36
CA ALA A 262 16.69 -1.23 37.44
C ALA A 262 16.65 0.22 37.95
N THR A 263 17.59 0.59 38.82
CA THR A 263 17.61 1.91 39.49
C THR A 263 18.54 2.92 38.78
N ALA A 264 19.73 2.50 38.39
CA ALA A 264 20.76 3.36 37.77
C ALA A 264 20.64 3.41 36.24
N GLY A 265 19.99 2.41 35.63
CA GLY A 265 19.82 2.32 34.18
C GLY A 265 21.13 2.03 33.44
N ARG A 266 21.14 2.35 32.14
CA ARG A 266 22.31 2.20 31.26
C ARG A 266 22.98 3.54 31.01
N SER A 267 24.29 3.53 30.87
CA SER A 267 25.08 4.70 30.52
C SER A 267 25.69 4.57 29.13
N VAL A 268 25.92 5.71 28.50
CA VAL A 268 26.54 5.84 27.19
C VAL A 268 27.79 6.69 27.34
N HIS A 269 28.90 6.20 26.83
CA HIS A 269 30.17 6.90 26.83
C HIS A 269 30.65 7.10 25.39
N ILE A 270 30.99 8.34 25.07
CA ILE A 270 31.53 8.74 23.78
C ILE A 270 32.98 9.17 24.01
N LEU A 271 33.92 8.42 23.45
CA LEU A 271 35.35 8.63 23.61
C LEU A 271 35.97 8.97 22.25
N SER A 272 36.93 9.89 22.22
CA SER A 272 37.79 10.08 21.05
C SER A 272 38.93 9.08 21.10
N ALA A 273 39.28 8.48 19.95
CA ALA A 273 40.37 7.53 19.83
C ALA A 273 41.20 7.87 18.58
N GLN A 274 42.52 7.90 18.75
CA GLN A 274 43.48 8.15 17.68
C GLN A 274 44.58 7.08 17.67
N PRO A 275 45.02 6.61 16.49
CA PRO A 275 46.20 5.78 16.36
C PRO A 275 47.44 6.70 16.45
N SER A 276 47.87 6.99 17.69
CA SER A 276 49.09 7.73 18.09
C SER A 276 49.77 8.61 17.02
N LEU A 277 49.70 9.94 17.15
CA LEU A 277 50.56 10.85 16.38
C LEU A 277 52.05 10.72 16.77
N LEU A 278 52.90 10.92 15.76
CA LEU A 278 54.35 11.09 15.87
C LEU A 278 54.68 12.34 16.69
N ASN A 279 55.66 12.21 17.60
CA ASN A 279 56.42 13.31 18.23
C ASN A 279 55.65 14.40 18.99
N ASP A 280 54.79 14.04 19.95
CA ASP A 280 54.40 14.97 21.02
C ASP A 280 54.92 14.45 22.38
N SER A 281 55.70 15.28 23.09
CA SER A 281 56.39 14.97 24.35
C SER A 281 55.46 14.93 25.57
N SER A 282 54.16 15.12 25.36
CA SER A 282 53.14 15.04 26.41
C SER A 282 52.51 13.63 26.50
N SER A 283 52.88 12.90 27.55
CA SER A 283 52.41 11.53 27.85
C SER A 283 50.89 11.38 28.04
N SER A 284 50.18 12.49 28.30
CA SER A 284 48.72 12.50 28.55
C SER A 284 47.87 12.28 27.29
N ARG A 285 48.40 12.59 26.09
CA ARG A 285 47.63 12.66 24.83
C ARG A 285 47.57 11.36 24.04
N ARG A 286 48.11 10.26 24.56
CA ARG A 286 48.14 8.94 23.90
C ARG A 286 46.95 8.05 24.24
N ARG A 287 46.00 8.52 25.05
CA ARG A 287 44.88 7.72 25.55
C ARG A 287 43.55 8.22 24.99
N PRO A 288 42.52 7.36 24.92
CA PRO A 288 41.17 7.78 24.64
C PRO A 288 40.74 8.90 25.57
N GLN A 289 40.23 10.00 25.01
CA GLN A 289 39.70 11.10 25.80
C GLN A 289 38.18 10.99 25.85
N ALA A 290 37.62 11.05 27.05
CA ALA A 290 36.17 11.13 27.20
C ALA A 290 35.65 12.45 26.64
N LEU A 291 34.72 12.34 25.68
CA LEU A 291 34.03 13.50 25.13
C LEU A 291 32.74 13.74 25.89
N LEU A 292 31.95 12.69 26.12
CA LEU A 292 30.63 12.77 26.77
C LEU A 292 30.32 11.48 27.52
N THR A 293 29.72 11.62 28.70
CA THR A 293 29.00 10.55 29.39
C THR A 293 27.53 10.95 29.59
N LEU A 294 26.63 10.07 29.22
CA LEU A 294 25.18 10.31 29.22
C LEU A 294 24.45 9.11 29.82
N ARG A 295 23.43 9.33 30.65
CA ARG A 295 22.51 8.26 31.05
C ARG A 295 21.39 8.09 30.03
N LEU A 296 21.07 6.85 29.67
CA LEU A 296 19.91 6.54 28.83
C LEU A 296 18.63 6.66 29.66
N PRO A 297 17.58 7.32 29.14
CA PRO A 297 16.27 7.31 29.78
C PRO A 297 15.77 5.87 29.97
N PRO A 298 15.11 5.55 31.10
CA PRO A 298 14.54 4.22 31.32
C PRO A 298 13.42 3.96 30.29
N ALA A 299 13.47 2.81 29.63
CA ALA A 299 12.42 2.35 28.73
C ALA A 299 11.31 1.65 29.54
N ALA A 300 10.05 1.75 29.10
CA ALA A 300 8.88 1.28 29.87
C ALA A 300 8.88 -0.23 30.20
N SER A 301 9.69 -1.05 29.52
CA SER A 301 9.80 -2.50 29.75
C SER A 301 10.96 -2.92 30.67
N GLN A 302 11.56 -1.98 31.42
CA GLN A 302 12.65 -2.29 32.37
C GLN A 302 12.17 -2.86 33.71
N THR A 303 10.86 -3.07 33.87
CA THR A 303 10.20 -3.40 35.15
C THR A 303 10.41 -4.85 35.60
N GLU A 304 10.77 -5.77 34.70
CA GLU A 304 11.13 -7.14 35.05
C GLU A 304 12.56 -7.43 34.58
N ALA A 305 13.48 -7.53 35.53
CA ALA A 305 14.88 -7.84 35.33
C ALA A 305 15.05 -9.30 34.85
N SER A 306 14.65 -9.60 33.61
CA SER A 306 15.12 -10.78 32.92
C SER A 306 16.49 -10.46 32.30
N PRO A 307 17.51 -11.32 32.45
CA PRO A 307 18.80 -11.19 31.76
C PRO A 307 18.67 -11.52 30.25
N GLY A 308 17.60 -11.07 29.62
CA GLY A 308 17.34 -11.21 28.19
C GLY A 308 18.43 -10.51 27.37
N LYS A 309 18.79 -11.11 26.23
CA LYS A 309 19.83 -10.64 25.31
C LYS A 309 19.42 -9.32 24.65
N THR A 310 19.62 -8.21 25.35
CA THR A 310 19.42 -6.86 24.82
C THR A 310 20.38 -6.65 23.66
N ARG A 311 19.87 -6.20 22.51
CA ARG A 311 20.69 -5.86 21.34
C ARG A 311 20.59 -4.39 21.02
N PHE A 312 21.73 -3.82 20.64
CA PHE A 312 21.84 -2.44 20.23
C PHE A 312 22.30 -2.31 18.78
N THR A 313 21.86 -1.27 18.10
CA THR A 313 22.36 -0.90 16.77
C THR A 313 22.43 0.60 16.64
N LEU A 314 23.64 1.13 16.40
CA LEU A 314 23.90 2.56 16.29
C LEU A 314 23.93 3.01 14.83
N TYR A 315 23.30 4.15 14.54
CA TYR A 315 23.45 4.86 13.28
C TYR A 315 24.05 6.26 13.52
N PRO A 316 25.38 6.40 13.45
CA PRO A 316 26.09 7.62 13.84
C PRO A 316 25.66 8.86 13.06
N SER A 317 25.36 8.69 11.76
CA SER A 317 25.01 9.81 10.87
C SER A 317 23.70 10.53 11.21
N SER A 318 22.75 9.83 11.85
CA SER A 318 21.51 10.43 12.35
C SER A 318 21.48 10.60 13.86
N GLY A 319 22.48 10.09 14.58
CA GLY A 319 22.49 10.12 16.04
C GLY A 319 21.41 9.23 16.68
N THR A 320 21.02 8.12 16.03
CA THR A 320 19.95 7.25 16.53
C THR A 320 20.48 5.90 16.99
N LEU A 321 20.09 5.47 18.18
CA LEU A 321 20.40 4.15 18.75
C LEU A 321 19.11 3.34 18.85
N TYR A 322 19.10 2.15 18.26
CA TYR A 322 18.02 1.18 18.40
C TYR A 322 18.37 0.21 19.52
N GLN A 323 17.42 -0.04 20.42
CA GLN A 323 17.49 -1.07 21.45
C GLN A 323 16.34 -2.05 21.26
N VAL A 324 16.68 -3.33 21.14
CA VAL A 324 15.72 -4.44 21.14
C VAL A 324 15.90 -5.21 22.45
N ALA A 325 14.86 -5.23 23.28
CA ALA A 325 14.83 -5.95 24.55
C ALA A 325 13.41 -6.47 24.81
N ASP A 326 13.28 -7.72 25.22
CA ASP A 326 12.00 -8.35 25.62
C ASP A 326 10.86 -8.15 24.60
N GLY A 327 11.19 -8.20 23.31
CA GLY A 327 10.23 -8.00 22.23
C GLY A 327 9.78 -6.55 21.99
N ASN A 328 10.37 -5.59 22.70
CA ASN A 328 10.13 -4.17 22.53
C ASN A 328 11.30 -3.51 21.79
N LEU A 329 10.96 -2.56 20.91
CA LEU A 329 11.94 -1.72 20.23
C LEU A 329 11.87 -0.29 20.78
N THR A 330 12.98 0.16 21.35
CA THR A 330 13.15 1.54 21.81
C THR A 330 14.17 2.27 20.93
N VAL A 331 13.82 3.47 20.49
CA VAL A 331 14.66 4.30 19.61
C VAL A 331 15.09 5.56 20.34
N TYR A 332 16.38 5.65 20.67
CA TYR A 332 16.96 6.83 21.29
C TYR A 332 17.52 7.80 20.25
N ASP A 333 17.29 9.08 20.46
CA ASP A 333 17.84 10.18 19.68
C ASP A 333 18.86 10.97 20.50
N PHE A 334 20.06 11.09 19.97
CA PHE A 334 21.22 11.82 20.52
C PHE A 334 21.45 13.16 19.81
N SER A 335 20.58 13.57 18.88
CA SER A 335 20.73 14.84 18.18
C SER A 335 20.56 16.05 19.10
N SER A 336 19.84 15.91 20.23
CA SER A 336 19.71 16.94 21.27
C SER A 336 20.74 16.77 22.39
N ALA A 337 20.86 17.78 23.26
CA ALA A 337 21.83 17.75 24.36
C ALA A 337 21.64 16.55 25.32
N ALA A 338 20.42 16.26 25.75
CA ALA A 338 20.15 15.01 26.48
C ALA A 338 19.63 13.95 25.50
N PRO A 339 19.97 12.65 25.70
CA PRO A 339 19.37 11.58 24.92
C PRO A 339 17.87 11.49 25.22
N LYS A 340 17.05 11.36 24.18
CA LYS A 340 15.58 11.28 24.28
C LYS A 340 15.06 10.01 23.65
N ILE A 341 13.98 9.45 24.19
CA ILE A 341 13.25 8.37 23.52
C ILE A 341 12.39 9.01 22.42
N SER A 342 12.73 8.73 21.17
CA SER A 342 12.01 9.24 19.98
C SER A 342 10.79 8.39 19.62
N SER A 343 10.90 7.08 19.80
CA SER A 343 9.82 6.14 19.56
C SER A 343 10.02 4.89 20.41
N GLN A 344 8.92 4.31 20.87
CA GLN A 344 8.89 3.04 21.58
C GLN A 344 7.76 2.23 20.99
N LEU A 345 8.09 1.04 20.51
CA LEU A 345 7.17 0.12 19.85
C LEU A 345 7.13 -1.18 20.64
N SER A 346 5.95 -1.51 21.17
CA SER A 346 5.65 -2.84 21.69
C SER A 346 5.18 -3.70 20.54
N LEU A 347 6.02 -4.64 20.12
CA LEU A 347 5.82 -5.42 18.91
C LEU A 347 5.23 -6.79 19.28
N LYS A 348 4.46 -7.40 18.36
CA LYS A 348 3.68 -8.62 18.60
C LYS A 348 4.53 -9.72 19.23
N THR A 349 3.97 -10.47 20.17
CA THR A 349 4.62 -11.63 20.80
C THR A 349 4.57 -12.86 19.86
N PRO A 350 5.70 -13.54 19.60
CA PRO A 350 7.06 -13.26 20.08
C PRO A 350 7.68 -12.06 19.37
N GLY A 351 8.21 -11.10 20.15
CA GLY A 351 8.75 -9.85 19.59
C GLY A 351 10.08 -10.04 18.83
N PRO A 352 10.57 -8.98 18.17
CA PRO A 352 11.73 -9.09 17.31
C PRO A 352 13.00 -9.39 18.09
N VAL A 353 13.87 -10.17 17.45
CA VAL A 353 15.18 -10.59 17.96
C VAL A 353 16.30 -9.79 17.32
N SER A 354 16.09 -9.27 16.11
CA SER A 354 17.03 -8.41 15.39
C SER A 354 16.32 -7.26 14.66
N VAL A 355 17.03 -6.14 14.50
CA VAL A 355 16.55 -4.94 13.83
C VAL A 355 17.60 -4.43 12.86
N LEU A 356 17.16 -3.94 11.70
CA LEU A 356 18.00 -3.38 10.67
C LEU A 356 17.31 -2.16 10.05
N ARG A 357 17.97 -1.02 10.08
CA ARG A 357 17.46 0.19 9.45
C ARG A 357 17.62 0.14 7.94
N VAL A 358 16.51 0.36 7.24
CA VAL A 358 16.45 0.44 5.78
C VAL A 358 16.45 1.90 5.32
N SER A 359 15.70 2.77 5.99
CA SER A 359 15.63 4.21 5.72
C SER A 359 15.60 5.04 7.01
N GLN A 360 15.45 6.37 6.92
CA GLN A 360 15.41 7.18 8.14
C GLN A 360 14.20 6.89 9.03
N ALA A 361 13.05 6.61 8.44
CA ALA A 361 11.79 6.30 9.11
C ALA A 361 11.45 4.81 9.13
N ILE A 362 12.04 4.00 8.24
CA ILE A 362 11.67 2.59 8.04
C ILE A 362 12.78 1.65 8.55
N ILE A 363 12.36 0.67 9.33
CA ILE A 363 13.17 -0.46 9.80
C ILE A 363 12.58 -1.77 9.34
N LEU A 364 13.47 -2.75 9.23
CA LEU A 364 13.17 -4.16 9.11
C LEU A 364 13.46 -4.81 10.46
N THR A 365 12.54 -5.63 10.95
CA THR A 365 12.69 -6.39 12.18
C THR A 365 12.44 -7.85 11.89
N ALA A 366 13.26 -8.74 12.46
CA ALA A 366 13.03 -10.17 12.37
C ALA A 366 12.65 -10.72 13.74
N SER A 367 11.47 -11.33 13.81
CA SER A 367 10.97 -12.11 14.93
C SER A 367 11.13 -13.61 14.63
N PRO A 368 10.91 -14.49 15.61
CA PRO A 368 10.90 -15.94 15.37
C PRO A 368 9.80 -16.37 14.37
N THR A 369 8.74 -15.58 14.21
CA THR A 369 7.55 -15.96 13.43
C THR A 369 7.38 -15.15 12.14
N SER A 370 7.97 -13.95 12.07
CA SER A 370 7.79 -13.03 10.95
C SER A 370 8.99 -12.11 10.75
N ILE A 371 9.13 -11.62 9.52
CA ILE A 371 9.97 -10.50 9.16
C ILE A 371 9.05 -9.33 8.80
N ASP A 372 9.14 -8.27 9.58
CA ASP A 372 8.22 -7.14 9.50
C ASP A 372 8.97 -5.86 9.16
N MET A 373 8.33 -4.99 8.37
CA MET A 373 8.77 -3.61 8.14
C MET A 373 7.89 -2.65 8.89
N TYR A 374 8.51 -1.82 9.73
CA TYR A 374 7.82 -0.81 10.51
C TYR A 374 8.26 0.59 10.11
N ASN A 375 7.30 1.52 10.09
CA ASN A 375 7.59 2.94 10.11
C ASN A 375 7.61 3.42 11.57
N ILE A 376 8.79 3.84 12.03
CA ILE A 376 9.04 4.28 13.40
C ILE A 376 8.39 5.62 13.71
N ARG A 377 8.29 6.50 12.71
CA ARG A 377 7.78 7.87 12.86
C ARG A 377 6.28 7.87 13.09
N TYR A 378 5.53 7.04 12.36
CA TYR A 378 4.08 6.93 12.48
C TYR A 378 3.61 5.69 13.25
N ARG A 379 4.55 4.87 13.75
CA ARG A 379 4.26 3.63 14.49
C ARG A 379 3.30 2.71 13.73
N SER A 380 3.60 2.48 12.45
CA SER A 380 2.76 1.68 11.56
C SER A 380 3.50 0.48 10.97
N LEU A 381 2.79 -0.62 10.79
CA LEU A 381 3.25 -1.82 10.10
C LEU A 381 3.08 -1.63 8.59
N GLN A 382 4.17 -1.66 7.83
CA GLN A 382 4.13 -1.41 6.39
C GLN A 382 4.05 -2.69 5.56
N SER A 383 4.77 -3.72 5.96
CA SER A 383 4.76 -5.03 5.32
C SER A 383 5.11 -6.08 6.37
N SER A 384 4.50 -7.26 6.30
CA SER A 384 4.79 -8.38 7.19
C SER A 384 4.91 -9.64 6.34
N LEU A 385 5.86 -10.50 6.69
CA LEU A 385 6.17 -11.71 5.96
C LEU A 385 6.37 -12.85 6.95
N PRO A 386 5.50 -13.86 6.98
CA PRO A 386 5.66 -14.98 7.90
C PRO A 386 6.89 -15.83 7.54
N THR A 387 7.67 -16.22 8.54
CA THR A 387 8.88 -17.04 8.36
C THR A 387 8.54 -18.47 7.87
N SER A 388 7.27 -18.89 7.90
CA SER A 388 6.82 -20.20 7.40
C SER A 388 6.65 -20.28 5.88
N GLU A 389 6.58 -19.15 5.17
CA GLU A 389 6.39 -19.11 3.71
C GLU A 389 7.72 -19.08 2.93
N ILE A 390 8.85 -19.38 3.57
CA ILE A 390 10.15 -19.39 2.90
C ILE A 390 10.24 -20.66 2.03
N PRO A 391 10.21 -20.54 0.69
CA PRO A 391 10.30 -21.71 -0.17
C PRO A 391 11.68 -22.35 -0.03
N ALA A 392 11.72 -23.65 0.21
CA ALA A 392 12.96 -24.42 0.17
C ALA A 392 13.59 -24.28 -1.23
N SER A 393 14.75 -23.63 -1.34
CA SER A 393 15.48 -23.61 -2.59
C SER A 393 16.01 -25.02 -2.88
N SER A 394 15.46 -25.68 -3.89
CA SER A 394 16.07 -26.84 -4.52
C SER A 394 17.47 -26.47 -5.03
N PRO A 395 18.54 -27.20 -4.64
CA PRO A 395 19.82 -27.05 -5.32
C PRO A 395 19.68 -27.60 -6.74
N LEU A 396 19.85 -26.74 -7.75
CA LEU A 396 20.07 -27.15 -9.14
C LEU A 396 21.44 -27.83 -9.26
N THR A 397 21.53 -29.11 -8.86
CA THR A 397 22.52 -30.04 -9.41
C THR A 397 21.82 -31.35 -9.75
N LYS A 398 21.85 -31.69 -11.05
CA LYS A 398 21.27 -32.91 -11.61
C LYS A 398 21.90 -34.15 -10.95
N LYS A 399 21.04 -35.13 -10.63
CA LYS A 399 21.27 -36.55 -10.28
C LYS A 399 21.55 -36.88 -8.79
N ARG A 400 20.52 -37.26 -8.01
CA ARG A 400 20.07 -38.65 -7.73
C ARG A 400 19.12 -38.74 -6.52
N LYS A 401 18.18 -39.70 -6.66
CA LYS A 401 17.34 -40.45 -5.69
C LYS A 401 16.47 -39.69 -4.68
N PHE A 402 15.16 -39.91 -4.86
CA PHE A 402 14.02 -39.65 -3.98
C PHE A 402 14.32 -40.07 -2.53
N VAL A 403 14.19 -39.12 -1.60
CA VAL A 403 14.09 -39.34 -0.16
C VAL A 403 12.96 -38.42 0.33
N ASP A 404 12.15 -38.94 1.25
CA ASP A 404 10.88 -38.43 1.78
C ASP A 404 10.84 -36.93 2.15
N PRO A 405 9.65 -36.29 2.15
CA PRO A 405 9.51 -34.87 2.46
C PRO A 405 9.78 -34.61 3.95
N VAL A 406 10.97 -34.12 4.27
CA VAL A 406 11.33 -33.61 5.61
C VAL A 406 10.66 -32.23 5.81
N PRO A 407 9.99 -31.97 6.95
CA PRO A 407 9.27 -30.72 7.19
C PRO A 407 10.21 -29.51 7.33
N ASN A 408 9.69 -28.33 6.94
CA ASN A 408 10.15 -26.95 7.20
C ASN A 408 11.57 -26.77 7.81
N ARG A 409 12.55 -26.36 6.98
CA ARG A 409 13.95 -26.17 7.41
C ARG A 409 14.26 -24.84 8.12
N PHE A 410 13.38 -23.84 8.13
CA PHE A 410 13.59 -22.59 8.88
C PHE A 410 13.04 -22.69 10.31
N SER A 411 13.61 -23.60 11.11
CA SER A 411 13.32 -23.65 12.55
C SER A 411 14.14 -22.61 13.35
N GLU A 412 15.04 -21.87 12.71
CA GLU A 412 15.99 -20.97 13.38
C GLU A 412 15.72 -19.48 13.12
N GLN A 413 15.97 -18.66 14.15
CA GLN A 413 15.68 -17.22 14.16
C GLN A 413 16.59 -16.44 13.20
N VAL A 414 16.01 -15.63 12.33
CA VAL A 414 16.76 -14.77 11.40
C VAL A 414 17.41 -13.61 12.16
N THR A 415 18.73 -13.49 12.06
CA THR A 415 19.49 -12.33 12.56
C THR A 415 19.88 -11.43 11.39
N LEU A 416 19.28 -10.25 11.32
CA LEU A 416 19.58 -9.25 10.30
C LEU A 416 20.99 -8.64 10.52
N VAL A 417 21.77 -8.52 9.44
CA VAL A 417 23.17 -8.09 9.48
C VAL A 417 23.34 -6.75 8.77
N SER A 418 22.93 -6.68 7.49
CA SER A 418 23.32 -5.57 6.61
C SER A 418 22.24 -5.20 5.60
N TYR A 419 22.16 -3.91 5.24
CA TYR A 419 21.30 -3.42 4.16
C TYR A 419 22.11 -2.66 3.11
N PHE A 420 21.94 -3.04 1.84
CA PHE A 420 22.58 -2.43 0.68
C PHE A 420 21.56 -1.62 -0.12
N ALA A 421 21.50 -0.31 0.15
CA ALA A 421 20.52 0.58 -0.46
C ALA A 421 20.60 0.65 -2.00
N ASP A 422 21.80 0.53 -2.59
CA ASP A 422 21.99 0.56 -4.04
C ASP A 422 21.34 -0.65 -4.75
N SER A 423 21.20 -1.80 -4.06
CA SER A 423 20.57 -3.02 -4.59
C SER A 423 19.21 -3.35 -3.97
N GLY A 424 18.79 -2.61 -2.93
CA GLY A 424 17.57 -2.92 -2.17
C GLY A 424 17.62 -4.26 -1.43
N LEU A 425 18.83 -4.73 -1.07
CA LEU A 425 19.04 -6.06 -0.49
C LEU A 425 19.36 -5.97 1.01
N ALA A 426 18.54 -6.59 1.85
CA ALA A 426 18.84 -6.87 3.24
C ALA A 426 19.41 -8.29 3.38
N ILE A 427 20.42 -8.46 4.23
CA ILE A 427 21.11 -9.73 4.44
C ILE A 427 21.01 -10.10 5.91
N GLY A 428 20.72 -11.38 6.15
CA GLY A 428 20.64 -11.97 7.48
C GLY A 428 21.26 -13.36 7.54
N LEU A 429 21.41 -13.87 8.76
CA LEU A 429 21.78 -15.24 9.06
C LEU A 429 20.56 -15.99 9.61
N ALA A 430 20.24 -17.14 9.02
CA ALA A 430 19.23 -18.07 9.51
C ALA A 430 19.92 -19.42 9.78
N GLY A 431 20.52 -19.55 10.96
CA GLY A 431 21.36 -20.72 11.27
C GLY A 431 22.53 -20.87 10.30
N PRO A 432 22.68 -22.03 9.63
CA PRO A 432 23.72 -22.27 8.64
C PRO A 432 23.42 -21.64 7.28
N GLU A 433 22.40 -20.82 7.13
CA GLU A 433 22.04 -20.19 5.87
C GLU A 433 22.30 -18.68 5.89
N LEU A 434 23.05 -18.19 4.91
CA LEU A 434 23.12 -16.77 4.60
C LEU A 434 21.90 -16.42 3.74
N VAL A 435 21.01 -15.60 4.25
CA VAL A 435 19.71 -15.29 3.62
C VAL A 435 19.69 -13.85 3.11
N ALA A 436 19.12 -13.66 1.93
CA ALA A 436 18.81 -12.35 1.36
C ALA A 436 17.31 -12.08 1.38
N ILE A 437 16.96 -10.84 1.67
CA ILE A 437 15.59 -10.33 1.70
C ILE A 437 15.55 -9.09 0.81
N ARG A 438 14.76 -9.13 -0.26
CA ARG A 438 14.61 -7.99 -1.14
C ARG A 438 13.58 -7.02 -0.58
N VAL A 439 14.00 -5.77 -0.43
CA VAL A 439 13.18 -4.69 0.11
C VAL A 439 12.88 -3.70 -1.01
N ASN A 440 11.59 -3.57 -1.35
CA ASN A 440 11.13 -2.62 -2.35
C ASN A 440 10.71 -1.34 -1.63
N LEU A 441 11.53 -0.30 -1.78
CA LEU A 441 11.21 1.05 -1.33
C LEU A 441 10.84 1.93 -2.54
N PRO A 442 9.82 2.81 -2.41
CA PRO A 442 9.53 3.83 -3.42
C PRO A 442 10.77 4.67 -3.77
N SER A 443 10.83 5.15 -5.01
CA SER A 443 11.97 5.93 -5.53
C SER A 443 12.31 7.18 -4.71
N GLU A 444 11.34 7.71 -3.98
CA GLU A 444 11.50 8.86 -3.07
C GLU A 444 12.40 8.56 -1.86
N PHE A 445 12.53 7.28 -1.47
CA PHE A 445 13.43 6.82 -0.41
C PHE A 445 14.83 6.46 -0.92
N THR A 446 15.01 6.22 -2.22
CA THR A 446 16.26 5.69 -2.81
C THR A 446 17.08 6.75 -3.59
N GLY A 447 16.56 7.96 -3.77
CA GLY A 447 17.16 9.00 -4.62
C GLY A 447 18.41 9.71 -4.07
N ARG A 448 19.48 9.76 -4.88
CA ARG A 448 20.64 10.66 -4.74
C ARG A 448 20.35 12.13 -5.11
N GLY A 449 19.09 12.53 -5.27
CA GLY A 449 18.70 13.86 -5.73
C GLY A 449 17.61 14.52 -4.87
N GLY A 450 18.00 15.57 -4.13
CA GLY A 450 17.14 16.73 -3.86
C GLY A 450 16.17 16.68 -2.68
N ARG A 451 15.32 15.67 -2.55
CA ARG A 451 14.36 15.58 -1.44
C ARG A 451 14.17 14.11 -1.07
N LYS A 452 14.80 13.67 0.03
CA LYS A 452 14.44 12.40 0.67
C LYS A 452 12.99 12.56 1.09
N GLY A 453 12.07 11.92 0.37
CA GLY A 453 10.67 11.87 0.78
C GLY A 453 10.62 11.18 2.13
N ASP A 454 10.25 11.92 3.17
CA ASP A 454 9.73 11.29 4.36
C ASP A 454 8.46 10.53 3.95
N ASP A 455 8.24 9.36 4.56
CA ASP A 455 6.97 8.65 4.36
C ASP A 455 5.81 9.60 4.72
N LEU A 456 4.75 9.57 3.93
CA LEU A 456 3.60 10.44 4.14
C LEU A 456 2.67 9.79 5.18
N LEU A 457 2.03 10.60 6.03
CA LEU A 457 1.09 10.11 7.03
C LEU A 457 -0.02 9.26 6.40
N ILE A 458 -0.45 9.60 5.17
CA ILE A 458 -1.48 8.85 4.43
C ILE A 458 -1.13 7.37 4.24
N ASN A 459 0.16 7.01 4.18
CA ASN A 459 0.62 5.63 4.05
C ASN A 459 0.59 4.86 5.39
N ALA A 460 0.40 5.55 6.51
CA ALA A 460 0.33 4.95 7.85
C ALA A 460 -1.10 4.81 8.39
N ILE A 461 -2.08 5.49 7.78
CA ILE A 461 -3.48 5.44 8.21
C ILE A 461 -4.02 4.02 8.06
N GLY A 462 -4.67 3.49 9.10
CA GLY A 462 -5.21 2.13 9.13
C GLY A 462 -4.19 1.02 9.36
N ARG A 463 -2.90 1.36 9.48
CA ARG A 463 -1.78 0.40 9.66
C ARG A 463 -1.08 0.54 11.04
N GLY A 464 -1.72 1.21 12.00
CA GLY A 464 -1.13 1.45 13.32
C GLY A 464 -0.86 0.17 14.10
N ILE A 465 0.23 0.14 14.86
CA ILE A 465 0.55 -0.94 15.81
C ILE A 465 -0.40 -0.81 17.00
N GLU A 466 -1.10 -1.88 17.38
CA GLU A 466 -2.01 -1.89 18.52
C GLU A 466 -1.24 -1.58 19.81
N VAL A 467 -1.62 -0.51 20.51
CA VAL A 467 -1.17 -0.27 21.89
C VAL A 467 -2.06 -1.11 22.80
N PRO A 468 -1.51 -1.90 23.74
CA PRO A 468 -2.30 -2.56 24.76
C PRO A 468 -3.22 -1.54 25.44
N ARG A 469 -4.54 -1.81 25.45
CA ARG A 469 -5.55 -0.86 25.93
C ARG A 469 -5.35 -0.42 27.39
N ASP A 470 -4.54 -1.17 28.14
CA ASP A 470 -4.29 -0.97 29.57
C ASP A 470 -3.34 0.21 29.87
N GLU A 471 -2.56 0.69 28.89
CA GLU A 471 -1.60 1.81 29.08
C GLU A 471 -2.10 3.16 28.54
N ILE A 472 -3.30 3.20 27.92
CA ILE A 472 -3.89 4.50 27.55
C ILE A 472 -4.58 5.09 28.77
N ASP A 473 -3.76 5.59 29.68
CA ASP A 473 -4.18 6.50 30.74
C ASP A 473 -4.56 7.83 30.07
N VAL A 474 -5.73 7.88 29.42
CA VAL A 474 -6.31 9.11 28.89
C VAL A 474 -6.66 9.96 30.10
N LYS A 475 -5.68 10.65 30.68
CA LYS A 475 -5.95 11.83 31.48
C LYS A 475 -6.83 12.72 30.60
N PRO A 476 -8.06 13.03 31.00
CA PRO A 476 -9.08 13.55 30.11
C PRO A 476 -8.82 15.03 29.81
N TRP A 477 -7.81 15.31 28.98
CA TRP A 477 -7.70 16.55 28.22
C TRP A 477 -8.69 16.58 27.03
N LEU A 478 -9.74 15.76 27.10
CA LEU A 478 -10.88 15.70 26.18
C LEU A 478 -12.21 16.11 26.86
N GLY A 479 -12.18 16.63 28.09
CA GLY A 479 -13.38 17.19 28.72
C GLY A 479 -13.99 18.35 27.93
N ASP A 480 -13.14 19.25 27.43
CA ASP A 480 -13.58 20.44 26.68
C ASP A 480 -13.85 20.17 25.19
N LEU A 481 -13.10 19.29 24.54
CA LEU A 481 -13.36 18.95 23.13
C LEU A 481 -14.58 18.03 22.97
N SER A 482 -14.85 17.13 23.93
CA SER A 482 -16.03 16.26 23.86
C SER A 482 -17.34 17.02 24.06
N THR A 483 -17.34 18.09 24.85
CA THR A 483 -18.52 18.96 25.04
C THR A 483 -18.74 19.88 23.83
N ILE A 484 -17.67 20.39 23.22
CA ILE A 484 -17.77 21.16 21.96
C ILE A 484 -18.19 20.26 20.80
N LEU A 485 -17.64 19.05 20.68
CA LEU A 485 -18.01 18.09 19.63
C LEU A 485 -19.40 17.47 19.84
N LYS A 486 -19.87 17.27 21.07
CA LYS A 486 -21.28 16.91 21.37
C LYS A 486 -22.28 17.94 20.85
N LYS A 487 -21.86 19.21 20.71
CA LYS A 487 -22.70 20.29 20.18
C LYS A 487 -22.82 20.25 18.65
N TYR A 488 -21.90 19.57 17.96
CA TYR A 488 -21.86 19.44 16.50
C TYR A 488 -22.05 17.99 15.98
N HIS A 489 -22.10 16.99 16.87
CA HIS A 489 -22.44 15.60 16.59
C HIS A 489 -23.70 15.17 17.36
N PRO A 490 -24.88 15.06 16.72
CA PRO A 490 -26.01 14.32 17.28
C PRO A 490 -25.72 12.82 17.13
N GLY A 491 -24.92 12.26 18.02
CA GLY A 491 -24.55 10.83 17.99
C GLY A 491 -23.22 10.54 18.68
N GLY A 492 -23.14 10.74 20.00
CA GLY A 492 -21.94 10.50 20.78
C GLY A 492 -21.63 9.00 20.96
N ALA A 493 -20.72 8.47 20.14
CA ALA A 493 -20.26 7.08 20.12
C ALA A 493 -19.29 6.65 21.25
N LEU A 494 -19.31 7.31 22.41
CA LEU A 494 -18.38 7.01 23.52
C LEU A 494 -19.05 6.64 24.85
N SER A 495 -20.37 6.41 24.88
CA SER A 495 -21.09 6.13 26.14
C SER A 495 -22.07 4.95 26.14
N ASP A 496 -22.38 4.29 25.02
CA ASP A 496 -23.55 3.39 24.93
C ASP A 496 -23.23 1.96 24.39
N GLN A 497 -22.06 1.41 24.75
CA GLN A 497 -21.65 0.05 24.36
C GLN A 497 -22.68 -1.06 24.67
N PRO A 498 -23.31 -1.15 25.87
CA PRO A 498 -24.29 -2.19 26.16
C PRO A 498 -25.59 -2.04 25.35
N ARG A 499 -25.93 -0.83 24.89
CA ARG A 499 -27.10 -0.60 24.04
C ARG A 499 -26.87 -1.12 22.62
N MET A 500 -25.66 -0.92 22.08
CA MET A 500 -25.28 -1.44 20.76
C MET A 500 -25.26 -2.97 20.74
N GLU A 501 -24.73 -3.61 21.79
CA GLU A 501 -24.73 -5.08 21.90
C GLU A 501 -26.14 -5.66 21.98
N ARG A 502 -27.07 -5.02 22.69
CA ARG A 502 -28.50 -5.41 22.71
C ARG A 502 -29.17 -5.24 21.35
N LEU A 503 -28.83 -4.18 20.62
CA LEU A 503 -29.37 -3.91 19.29
C LEU A 503 -28.89 -4.95 18.28
N ILE A 504 -27.59 -5.23 18.25
CA ILE A 504 -26.99 -6.29 17.42
C ILE A 504 -27.64 -7.64 17.75
N SER A 505 -27.75 -7.98 19.03
CA SER A 505 -28.41 -9.23 19.48
C SER A 505 -29.88 -9.31 19.05
N GLY A 506 -30.60 -8.18 19.04
CA GLY A 506 -31.98 -8.11 18.56
C GLY A 506 -32.06 -8.33 17.04
N MET A 507 -31.18 -7.69 16.28
CA MET A 507 -31.09 -7.88 14.83
C MET A 507 -30.65 -9.31 14.45
N ASP A 508 -29.79 -9.94 15.23
CA ASP A 508 -29.39 -11.35 15.05
C ASP A 508 -30.59 -12.29 15.17
N ARG A 509 -31.52 -12.01 16.09
CA ARG A 509 -32.75 -12.80 16.24
C ARG A 509 -33.68 -12.65 15.04
N TYR A 510 -33.80 -11.46 14.47
CA TYR A 510 -34.60 -11.23 13.26
C TYR A 510 -33.96 -11.88 12.04
N ALA A 511 -32.64 -11.75 11.88
CA ALA A 511 -31.89 -12.41 10.81
C ALA A 511 -31.99 -13.95 10.88
N ALA A 512 -31.88 -14.54 12.08
CA ALA A 512 -32.02 -15.98 12.27
C ALA A 512 -33.44 -16.52 11.98
N ARG A 513 -34.46 -15.66 12.04
CA ARG A 513 -35.86 -15.99 11.73
C ARG A 513 -36.24 -15.70 10.27
N GLY A 514 -35.33 -15.13 9.46
CA GLY A 514 -35.64 -14.63 8.12
C GLY A 514 -36.58 -13.42 8.10
N ASP A 515 -36.76 -12.75 9.24
CA ASP A 515 -37.69 -11.62 9.39
C ASP A 515 -37.03 -10.31 8.91
N LEU A 516 -37.04 -10.13 7.59
CA LEU A 516 -36.44 -8.97 6.92
C LEU A 516 -37.15 -7.66 7.30
N GLU A 517 -38.47 -7.67 7.51
CA GLU A 517 -39.24 -6.47 7.85
C GLU A 517 -38.77 -5.88 9.18
N ASN A 518 -38.70 -6.71 10.23
CA ASN A 518 -38.27 -6.23 11.55
C ASN A 518 -36.77 -5.93 11.60
N PHE A 519 -35.96 -6.63 10.81
CA PHE A 519 -34.55 -6.32 10.63
C PHE A 519 -34.34 -4.93 10.03
N GLU A 520 -35.01 -4.62 8.92
CA GLU A 520 -34.92 -3.32 8.26
C GLU A 520 -35.53 -2.19 9.10
N LYS A 521 -36.68 -2.42 9.74
CA LYS A 521 -37.29 -1.43 10.65
C LYS A 521 -36.39 -1.09 11.84
N SER A 522 -35.75 -2.11 12.44
CA SER A 522 -34.80 -1.90 13.54
C SER A 522 -33.59 -1.08 13.10
N PHE A 523 -33.07 -1.34 11.89
CA PHE A 523 -31.96 -0.59 11.34
C PHE A 523 -32.35 0.85 10.97
N ALA A 524 -33.50 1.05 10.29
CA ALA A 524 -34.02 2.37 9.92
C ALA A 524 -34.20 3.28 11.14
N LYS A 525 -34.71 2.74 12.25
CA LYS A 525 -34.85 3.46 13.52
C LYS A 525 -33.50 3.93 14.08
N GLN A 526 -32.45 3.13 13.92
CA GLN A 526 -31.11 3.45 14.43
C GLN A 526 -30.40 4.51 13.58
N VAL A 527 -30.66 4.52 12.27
CA VAL A 527 -30.08 5.49 11.33
C VAL A 527 -30.94 6.75 11.20
N GLY A 528 -32.17 6.75 11.74
CA GLY A 528 -33.08 7.89 11.74
C GLY A 528 -33.83 8.08 10.42
N ILE A 529 -34.08 6.99 9.69
CA ILE A 529 -34.77 7.02 8.39
C ILE A 529 -36.27 6.77 8.59
N GLY A 530 -37.10 7.61 7.97
CA GLY A 530 -38.56 7.45 7.96
C GLY A 530 -39.02 6.35 7.02
N LEU A 531 -40.03 5.60 7.42
CA LEU A 531 -40.67 4.54 6.62
C LEU A 531 -41.88 5.13 5.87
N ASP A 532 -42.04 4.75 4.61
CA ASP A 532 -43.23 4.98 3.81
C ASP A 532 -44.05 3.69 3.73
N GLU A 533 -45.26 3.72 4.30
CA GLU A 533 -46.16 2.57 4.34
C GLU A 533 -47.26 2.64 3.26
N SER A 534 -47.21 3.61 2.33
CA SER A 534 -48.19 3.74 1.24
C SER A 534 -48.34 2.47 0.39
N ASN A 535 -47.23 1.77 0.10
CA ASN A 535 -47.26 0.48 -0.60
C ASN A 535 -47.94 -0.63 0.22
N LEU A 536 -47.86 -0.56 1.56
CA LEU A 536 -48.55 -1.49 2.45
C LEU A 536 -50.06 -1.22 2.51
N GLU A 537 -50.52 0.02 2.37
CA GLU A 537 -51.96 0.33 2.36
C GLU A 537 -52.66 -0.35 1.16
N GLY A 538 -52.04 -0.30 -0.03
CA GLY A 538 -52.55 -0.98 -1.22
C GLY A 538 -52.51 -2.51 -1.11
N TRP A 539 -51.48 -3.07 -0.49
CA TRP A 539 -51.43 -4.51 -0.20
C TRP A 539 -52.44 -4.94 0.87
N ARG A 540 -52.60 -4.16 1.95
CA ARG A 540 -53.61 -4.40 3.00
C ARG A 540 -55.00 -4.41 2.40
N ALA A 541 -55.33 -3.45 1.52
CA ALA A 541 -56.62 -3.42 0.84
C ALA A 541 -56.86 -4.68 -0.03
N ARG A 542 -55.85 -5.16 -0.75
CA ARG A 542 -55.95 -6.38 -1.56
C ARG A 542 -56.06 -7.65 -0.72
N ARG A 543 -55.28 -7.74 0.36
CA ARG A 543 -55.39 -8.83 1.34
C ARG A 543 -56.78 -8.84 1.99
N ASP A 544 -57.26 -7.69 2.45
CA ASP A 544 -58.55 -7.56 3.12
C ASP A 544 -59.70 -7.87 2.13
N ALA A 545 -59.55 -7.56 0.84
CA ALA A 545 -60.48 -7.97 -0.22
C ALA A 545 -60.43 -9.49 -0.46
N TRP A 546 -59.25 -10.09 -0.47
CA TRP A 546 -59.09 -11.54 -0.61
C TRP A 546 -59.64 -12.32 0.60
N GLU A 547 -59.40 -11.82 1.82
CA GLU A 547 -59.97 -12.39 3.06
C GLU A 547 -61.50 -12.26 3.09
N GLU A 548 -62.06 -11.22 2.45
CA GLU A 548 -63.50 -11.04 2.29
C GLU A 548 -64.09 -12.02 1.25
N GLU A 549 -63.41 -12.18 0.11
CA GLU A 549 -63.78 -13.13 -0.94
C GLU A 549 -63.73 -14.59 -0.45
N HIS A 550 -62.80 -14.91 0.46
CA HIS A 550 -62.63 -16.25 1.02
C HIS A 550 -63.33 -16.46 2.38
N GLY A 551 -64.10 -15.47 2.85
CA GLY A 551 -64.94 -15.59 4.05
C GLY A 551 -64.21 -15.63 5.40
N LEU A 552 -62.97 -15.12 5.47
CA LEU A 552 -62.15 -15.10 6.70
C LEU A 552 -62.40 -13.90 7.63
N LYS A 553 -63.15 -12.88 7.20
CA LYS A 553 -63.49 -11.72 8.05
C LYS A 553 -64.53 -12.09 9.12
N ARG A 554 -64.11 -12.18 10.41
CA ARG A 554 -65.05 -12.15 11.55
C ARG A 554 -65.52 -10.71 11.77
N GLY A 555 -66.82 -10.47 11.67
CA GLY A 555 -67.42 -9.15 11.92
C GLY A 555 -67.52 -8.79 13.40
N GLY A 556 -67.36 -7.49 13.70
CA GLY A 556 -68.10 -6.77 14.74
C GLY A 556 -67.39 -6.42 16.06
N GLU A 557 -66.97 -5.15 16.17
CA GLU A 557 -67.00 -4.24 17.32
C GLU A 557 -66.68 -4.72 18.76
N ALA A 558 -65.60 -4.18 19.35
CA ALA A 558 -65.65 -3.37 20.59
C ALA A 558 -64.25 -2.88 21.03
N ASP A 559 -64.13 -1.56 21.13
CA ASP A 559 -63.39 -0.71 22.07
C ASP A 559 -61.91 -0.91 22.43
N SER A 560 -61.26 0.25 22.37
CA SER A 560 -59.93 0.63 22.82
C SER A 560 -59.56 0.15 24.23
N ALA A 561 -58.38 -0.47 24.37
CA ALA A 561 -57.46 -0.24 25.48
C ALA A 561 -56.07 -0.81 25.17
N GLU A 562 -55.07 0.07 25.07
CA GLU A 562 -53.69 -0.31 25.39
C GLU A 562 -53.66 -0.92 26.78
N LEU A 563 -52.89 -2.00 27.02
CA LEU A 563 -52.13 -2.18 28.25
C LEU A 563 -51.12 -3.33 28.14
N ALA A 564 -49.99 -3.09 28.79
CA ALA A 564 -48.76 -3.86 28.74
C ALA A 564 -48.69 -4.99 29.78
N ASN A 565 -47.70 -5.85 29.56
CA ASN A 565 -46.93 -6.64 30.54
C ASN A 565 -47.63 -7.73 31.36
N GLY A 566 -47.07 -8.95 31.28
CA GLY A 566 -46.62 -9.63 32.49
C GLY A 566 -46.93 -11.14 32.59
N LEU A 567 -45.84 -11.92 32.56
CA LEU A 567 -45.56 -13.09 33.42
C LEU A 567 -46.44 -14.34 33.29
N GLY A 568 -45.79 -15.45 32.93
CA GLY A 568 -46.29 -16.80 33.19
C GLY A 568 -45.26 -17.85 32.81
N ARG A 569 -44.45 -18.26 33.80
CA ARG A 569 -43.67 -19.50 33.78
C ARG A 569 -44.55 -20.67 33.31
N HIS A 570 -44.00 -21.58 32.52
CA HIS A 570 -44.32 -22.99 32.67
C HIS A 570 -43.10 -23.84 32.27
N ASP A 571 -42.42 -24.36 33.28
CA ASP A 571 -41.71 -25.63 33.15
C ASP A 571 -42.77 -26.73 32.97
N SER A 572 -42.58 -27.62 32.00
CA SER A 572 -42.85 -29.06 32.16
C SER A 572 -42.50 -29.81 30.89
N ASP A 573 -41.57 -30.74 31.03
CA ASP A 573 -41.35 -31.91 30.19
C ASP A 573 -42.65 -32.64 29.84
N ALA A 574 -42.87 -32.93 28.54
CA ALA A 574 -43.42 -34.19 28.03
C ALA A 574 -43.39 -34.22 26.48
N PRO A 575 -43.10 -35.37 25.83
CA PRO A 575 -42.91 -35.48 24.40
C PRO A 575 -44.19 -35.85 23.64
N GLY A 576 -44.32 -35.35 22.42
CA GLY A 576 -45.16 -35.95 21.38
C GLY A 576 -46.58 -35.41 21.24
N THR A 577 -46.73 -34.37 20.43
CA THR A 577 -47.98 -34.12 19.67
C THR A 577 -47.59 -33.82 18.21
N PRO A 578 -48.13 -34.54 17.22
CA PRO A 578 -47.85 -34.24 15.81
C PRO A 578 -48.41 -32.86 15.46
N ILE A 579 -47.59 -32.07 14.77
CA ILE A 579 -47.94 -30.77 14.22
C ILE A 579 -49.05 -31.03 13.20
N LEU A 580 -50.29 -30.69 13.55
CA LEU A 580 -51.37 -30.56 12.57
C LEU A 580 -50.99 -29.38 11.66
N GLU A 581 -50.71 -29.67 10.39
CA GLU A 581 -50.50 -28.64 9.37
C GLU A 581 -51.77 -27.78 9.28
N ASP A 582 -51.60 -26.49 9.54
CA ASP A 582 -52.64 -25.48 9.43
C ASP A 582 -52.94 -25.26 7.94
N HIS A 583 -53.91 -26.02 7.41
CA HIS A 583 -54.41 -25.89 6.03
C HIS A 583 -55.32 -24.66 5.83
N SER A 584 -55.17 -23.61 6.64
CA SER A 584 -55.83 -22.33 6.36
C SER A 584 -55.27 -21.73 5.07
N PRO A 585 -56.13 -21.26 4.14
CA PRO A 585 -55.65 -20.63 2.92
C PRO A 585 -54.81 -19.39 3.29
N LYS A 586 -53.58 -19.34 2.78
CA LYS A 586 -52.67 -18.20 2.95
C LYS A 586 -52.81 -17.28 1.74
N PHE A 587 -52.82 -15.97 1.97
CA PHE A 587 -52.83 -14.97 0.90
C PHE A 587 -51.63 -15.21 -0.04
N PRO A 588 -51.83 -15.35 -1.36
CA PRO A 588 -50.80 -15.78 -2.30
C PRO A 588 -49.70 -14.73 -2.54
N GLU A 589 -49.95 -13.44 -2.26
CA GLU A 589 -48.91 -12.40 -2.39
C GLU A 589 -48.11 -12.22 -1.09
N GLU A 590 -46.78 -12.30 -1.18
CA GLU A 590 -45.89 -11.93 -0.10
C GLU A 590 -46.07 -10.45 0.29
N ARG A 591 -45.96 -10.16 1.59
CA ARG A 591 -46.12 -8.81 2.10
C ARG A 591 -44.94 -7.92 1.67
N PRO A 592 -45.15 -6.80 0.97
CA PRO A 592 -44.07 -5.95 0.50
C PRO A 592 -43.36 -5.25 1.66
N LEU A 593 -42.04 -5.07 1.52
CA LEU A 593 -41.23 -4.31 2.49
C LEU A 593 -41.61 -2.81 2.46
N PRO A 594 -41.62 -2.12 3.62
CA PRO A 594 -41.83 -0.67 3.67
C PRO A 594 -40.73 0.06 2.89
N GLN A 595 -41.08 1.08 2.10
CA GLN A 595 -40.09 1.86 1.36
C GLN A 595 -39.40 2.86 2.30
N TRP A 596 -38.08 3.02 2.18
CA TRP A 596 -37.35 4.01 2.98
C TRP A 596 -37.35 5.38 2.31
N LYS A 597 -37.68 6.43 3.08
CA LYS A 597 -37.58 7.82 2.61
C LYS A 597 -36.13 8.30 2.65
N LEU A 598 -35.37 7.91 1.63
CA LEU A 598 -33.97 8.28 1.47
C LEU A 598 -33.86 9.75 0.97
N PRO A 599 -32.94 10.56 1.53
CA PRO A 599 -32.64 11.88 0.98
C PRO A 599 -32.14 11.78 -0.46
N ARG A 600 -32.50 12.75 -1.32
CA ARG A 600 -32.02 12.80 -2.72
C ARG A 600 -30.50 12.93 -2.82
N GLU A 601 -29.86 13.54 -1.84
CA GLU A 601 -28.40 13.66 -1.74
C GLU A 601 -27.96 13.55 -0.28
N PHE A 602 -27.06 12.62 0.04
CA PHE A 602 -26.43 12.55 1.36
C PHE A 602 -25.35 13.62 1.48
N ARG A 603 -25.58 14.62 2.35
CA ARG A 603 -24.59 15.69 2.62
C ARG A 603 -23.34 15.08 3.23
N ALA A 604 -22.15 15.60 2.91
CA ALA A 604 -20.88 15.07 3.39
C ALA A 604 -20.80 14.92 4.93
N GLY A 605 -21.51 15.74 5.70
CA GLY A 605 -21.60 15.64 7.16
C GLY A 605 -22.51 14.52 7.69
N GLU A 606 -23.50 14.06 6.91
CA GLU A 606 -24.43 12.99 7.29
C GLU A 606 -23.83 11.59 7.06
N ARG A 607 -22.81 11.50 6.19
CA ARG A 607 -22.06 10.27 5.90
C ARG A 607 -21.28 9.73 7.10
N PHE A 608 -20.99 10.58 8.10
CA PHE A 608 -20.19 10.22 9.28
C PHE A 608 -21.01 10.09 10.58
N LEU A 609 -22.35 10.09 10.50
CA LEU A 609 -23.22 10.03 11.69
C LEU A 609 -23.48 8.61 12.21
N VAL A 610 -23.08 7.57 11.48
CA VAL A 610 -23.37 6.16 11.81
C VAL A 610 -22.16 5.46 12.40
N ASP A 611 -22.39 4.66 13.44
CA ASP A 611 -21.35 3.86 14.10
C ASP A 611 -20.77 2.82 13.10
N PRO A 612 -19.45 2.83 12.83
CA PRO A 612 -18.79 1.86 11.95
C PRO A 612 -19.02 0.40 12.35
N ARG A 613 -19.30 0.12 13.64
CA ARG A 613 -19.59 -1.23 14.13
C ARG A 613 -20.88 -1.78 13.53
N LEU A 614 -21.91 -0.95 13.42
CA LEU A 614 -23.20 -1.34 12.85
C LEU A 614 -23.07 -1.64 11.36
N VAL A 615 -22.32 -0.81 10.63
CA VAL A 615 -22.00 -1.04 9.20
C VAL A 615 -21.25 -2.36 9.01
N THR A 616 -20.22 -2.60 9.84
CA THR A 616 -19.44 -3.84 9.79
C THR A 616 -20.30 -5.07 10.08
N TYR A 617 -21.19 -4.98 11.07
CA TYR A 617 -22.12 -6.06 11.43
C TYR A 617 -23.06 -6.40 10.27
N VAL A 618 -23.73 -5.40 9.70
CA VAL A 618 -24.68 -5.61 8.60
C VAL A 618 -24.00 -6.17 7.36
N LEU A 619 -22.81 -5.67 6.99
CA LEU A 619 -22.05 -6.22 5.87
C LEU A 619 -21.68 -7.70 6.09
N GLY A 620 -21.34 -8.09 7.32
CA GLY A 620 -21.06 -9.49 7.67
C GLY A 620 -22.30 -10.39 7.73
N LYS A 621 -23.50 -9.81 7.72
CA LYS A 621 -24.77 -10.56 7.60
C LYS A 621 -25.24 -10.67 6.16
N ILE A 622 -25.01 -9.62 5.36
CA ILE A 622 -25.34 -9.64 3.93
C ILE A 622 -24.41 -10.60 3.19
N PHE A 623 -23.10 -10.54 3.47
CA PHE A 623 -22.09 -11.33 2.79
C PHE A 623 -21.43 -12.37 3.71
N SER A 624 -21.28 -13.59 3.20
CA SER A 624 -20.50 -14.66 3.84
C SER A 624 -19.34 -15.13 2.97
N TRP A 625 -18.33 -15.70 3.61
CA TRP A 625 -17.20 -16.33 2.93
C TRP A 625 -17.26 -17.85 3.08
N ASN A 626 -17.26 -18.57 1.95
CA ASN A 626 -17.36 -20.02 1.89
C ASN A 626 -15.97 -20.63 1.66
N ASP A 627 -15.44 -21.33 2.67
CA ASP A 627 -14.11 -21.96 2.62
C ASP A 627 -14.09 -23.34 1.92
N GLU A 628 -15.26 -23.91 1.61
CA GLU A 628 -15.39 -25.27 1.04
C GLU A 628 -14.98 -25.38 -0.44
N VAL A 629 -14.75 -24.24 -1.12
CA VAL A 629 -14.31 -24.24 -2.52
C VAL A 629 -12.82 -24.53 -2.59
N GLY A 630 -12.49 -25.75 -3.03
CA GLY A 630 -11.11 -26.20 -3.26
C GLY A 630 -10.34 -25.32 -4.25
N PRO A 631 -9.00 -25.28 -4.20
CA PRO A 631 -8.18 -24.37 -5.02
C PRO A 631 -8.35 -24.54 -6.54
N GLN A 632 -8.91 -25.65 -7.02
CA GLN A 632 -9.19 -25.88 -8.44
C GLN A 632 -10.54 -25.30 -8.92
N GLU A 633 -11.52 -25.10 -8.03
CA GLU A 633 -12.86 -24.58 -8.38
C GLU A 633 -12.99 -23.05 -8.16
N ARG A 634 -12.00 -22.42 -7.52
CA ARG A 634 -11.95 -20.96 -7.27
C ARG A 634 -11.81 -20.09 -8.53
N SER A 635 -11.56 -20.69 -9.70
CA SER A 635 -11.55 -19.92 -10.96
C SER A 635 -12.95 -19.71 -11.55
N VAL A 636 -13.96 -20.44 -11.06
CA VAL A 636 -15.32 -20.45 -11.61
C VAL A 636 -16.38 -19.96 -10.62
N LYS A 637 -16.21 -20.19 -9.30
CA LYS A 637 -17.18 -19.76 -8.27
C LYS A 637 -16.54 -18.78 -7.29
N SER A 638 -17.25 -17.69 -6.96
CA SER A 638 -16.78 -16.73 -5.96
C SER A 638 -16.74 -17.36 -4.56
N GLY A 639 -15.66 -17.13 -3.83
CA GLY A 639 -15.58 -17.50 -2.41
C GLY A 639 -16.51 -16.67 -1.52
N LEU A 640 -17.08 -15.59 -2.07
CA LEU A 640 -18.05 -14.70 -1.43
C LEU A 640 -19.46 -15.03 -1.92
N SER A 641 -20.44 -15.09 -1.02
CA SER A 641 -21.87 -15.27 -1.36
C SER A 641 -22.77 -14.32 -0.59
N ILE A 642 -23.92 -13.95 -1.16
CA ILE A 642 -24.95 -13.14 -0.50
C ILE A 642 -25.90 -14.09 0.23
N VAL A 643 -25.98 -13.99 1.56
CA VAL A 643 -26.79 -14.88 2.42
C VAL A 643 -28.10 -14.23 2.85
N LEU A 644 -28.06 -12.93 3.16
CA LEU A 644 -29.23 -12.16 3.57
C LEU A 644 -29.29 -10.86 2.78
N TYR A 645 -30.18 -10.80 1.79
CA TYR A 645 -30.36 -9.58 1.01
C TYR A 645 -31.45 -8.69 1.61
N ALA A 646 -31.03 -7.62 2.30
CA ALA A 646 -31.91 -6.57 2.81
C ALA A 646 -31.87 -5.35 1.87
N PRO A 647 -32.84 -5.19 0.95
CA PRO A 647 -32.75 -4.23 -0.17
C PRO A 647 -32.64 -2.78 0.27
N ASN A 648 -33.41 -2.34 1.28
CA ASN A 648 -33.38 -0.95 1.72
C ASN A 648 -32.08 -0.64 2.47
N VAL A 649 -31.60 -1.59 3.27
CA VAL A 649 -30.34 -1.49 4.00
C VAL A 649 -29.16 -1.44 3.02
N PHE A 650 -29.15 -2.32 2.02
CA PHE A 650 -28.11 -2.36 1.00
C PHE A 650 -28.08 -1.10 0.16
N ARG A 651 -29.25 -0.63 -0.29
CA ARG A 651 -29.41 0.64 -0.99
C ARG A 651 -28.87 1.81 -0.17
N TRP A 652 -29.23 1.86 1.11
CA TRP A 652 -28.73 2.90 2.02
C TRP A 652 -27.20 2.85 2.16
N LEU A 653 -26.60 1.68 2.39
CA LEU A 653 -25.15 1.51 2.53
C LEU A 653 -24.39 2.07 1.31
N VAL A 654 -24.92 1.81 0.11
CA VAL A 654 -24.35 2.22 -1.17
C VAL A 654 -24.53 3.72 -1.42
N GLU A 655 -25.75 4.25 -1.29
CA GLU A 655 -26.04 5.67 -1.54
C GLU A 655 -25.45 6.59 -0.46
N SER A 656 -25.35 6.13 0.79
CA SER A 656 -24.74 6.90 1.89
C SER A 656 -23.20 6.94 1.82
N GLY A 657 -22.59 6.12 0.96
CA GLY A 657 -21.13 5.98 0.85
C GLY A 657 -20.48 5.23 2.02
N ASN A 658 -21.26 4.47 2.80
CA ASN A 658 -20.75 3.63 3.90
C ASN A 658 -20.30 2.24 3.41
N PHE A 659 -20.56 1.93 2.15
CA PHE A 659 -20.09 0.72 1.48
C PHE A 659 -18.70 0.91 0.85
N SER A 660 -17.75 0.05 1.22
CA SER A 660 -16.46 -0.06 0.54
C SER A 660 -15.96 -1.51 0.59
N ILE A 661 -15.15 -1.91 -0.40
CA ILE A 661 -14.55 -3.26 -0.43
C ILE A 661 -13.72 -3.51 0.84
N LEU A 662 -13.03 -2.48 1.37
CA LEU A 662 -12.28 -2.58 2.62
C LEU A 662 -13.17 -2.79 3.84
N SER A 663 -14.33 -2.13 3.89
CA SER A 663 -15.32 -2.32 4.95
C SER A 663 -15.92 -3.72 4.93
N LEU A 664 -16.09 -4.28 3.72
CA LEU A 664 -16.52 -5.66 3.50
C LEU A 664 -15.43 -6.68 3.93
N GLU A 665 -14.17 -6.44 3.58
CA GLU A 665 -13.06 -7.28 4.06
C GLU A 665 -12.98 -7.29 5.59
N GLN A 666 -13.17 -6.12 6.22
CA GLN A 666 -13.19 -6.00 7.67
C GLN A 666 -14.37 -6.74 8.30
N SER A 667 -15.55 -6.76 7.67
CA SER A 667 -16.71 -7.50 8.18
C SER A 667 -16.52 -9.00 8.09
N ILE A 668 -15.95 -9.50 6.98
CA ILE A 668 -15.66 -10.93 6.78
C ILE A 668 -14.64 -11.40 7.82
N ARG A 669 -13.55 -10.64 8.03
CA ARG A 669 -12.52 -10.97 9.04
C ARG A 669 -13.08 -11.09 10.46
N ARG A 670 -14.10 -10.30 10.81
CA ARG A 670 -14.73 -10.35 12.13
C ARG A 670 -15.73 -11.50 12.26
N THR A 671 -16.44 -11.82 11.18
CA THR A 671 -17.51 -12.83 11.19
C THR A 671 -16.95 -14.25 11.05
N SER A 672 -15.86 -14.42 10.30
CA SER A 672 -15.21 -15.70 10.03
C SER A 672 -13.75 -15.73 10.50
N PRO A 673 -13.46 -15.69 11.82
CA PRO A 673 -12.10 -15.65 12.37
C PRO A 673 -11.29 -16.94 12.17
N ARG A 674 -11.94 -18.04 11.73
CA ARG A 674 -11.32 -19.35 11.47
C ARG A 674 -10.96 -19.58 10.00
N SER A 675 -11.35 -18.67 9.11
CA SER A 675 -11.07 -18.78 7.68
C SER A 675 -9.63 -18.37 7.38
N ASN A 676 -9.00 -19.02 6.39
CA ASN A 676 -7.69 -18.65 5.84
C ASN A 676 -7.70 -17.30 5.07
N PHE A 677 -8.71 -16.44 5.32
CA PHE A 677 -8.86 -15.08 4.79
C PHE A 677 -7.84 -14.09 5.41
N MET A 678 -6.54 -14.42 5.29
CA MET A 678 -5.43 -13.55 5.69
C MET A 678 -4.94 -12.66 4.53
N GLY A 679 -5.18 -13.09 3.28
CA GLY A 679 -5.09 -12.22 2.09
C GLY A 679 -6.34 -11.35 1.96
N GLY A 680 -6.25 -10.18 1.34
CA GLY A 680 -7.43 -9.39 0.99
C GLY A 680 -8.40 -10.15 0.08
N LEU A 681 -9.57 -9.57 -0.20
CA LEU A 681 -10.55 -10.15 -1.11
C LEU A 681 -9.92 -10.27 -2.50
N PRO A 682 -9.88 -11.47 -3.12
CA PRO A 682 -9.40 -11.62 -4.49
C PRO A 682 -10.22 -10.75 -5.46
N THR A 683 -9.55 -10.16 -6.44
CA THR A 683 -10.18 -9.29 -7.45
C THR A 683 -11.27 -10.05 -8.22
N GLY A 684 -12.43 -9.42 -8.36
CA GLY A 684 -13.57 -9.94 -9.10
C GLY A 684 -14.55 -10.77 -8.27
N ASN A 685 -14.19 -11.20 -7.06
CA ASN A 685 -15.08 -12.00 -6.21
C ASN A 685 -16.33 -11.23 -5.78
N PHE A 686 -16.23 -9.92 -5.57
CA PHE A 686 -17.38 -9.11 -5.21
C PHE A 686 -18.37 -9.01 -6.37
N VAL A 687 -17.88 -8.71 -7.57
CA VAL A 687 -18.70 -8.63 -8.78
C VAL A 687 -19.31 -9.98 -9.15
N ASN A 688 -18.54 -11.07 -9.06
CA ASN A 688 -19.04 -12.42 -9.31
C ASN A 688 -20.14 -12.81 -8.31
N ALA A 689 -19.97 -12.51 -7.02
CA ALA A 689 -20.99 -12.78 -6.02
C ALA A 689 -22.31 -12.02 -6.27
N LEU A 690 -22.23 -10.82 -6.87
CA LEU A 690 -23.42 -10.06 -7.28
C LEU A 690 -24.07 -10.68 -8.51
N ALA A 691 -23.29 -11.10 -9.49
CA ALA A 691 -23.77 -11.75 -10.70
C ALA A 691 -24.42 -13.12 -10.43
N ASP A 692 -23.85 -13.88 -9.50
CA ASP A 692 -24.40 -15.18 -9.05
C ASP A 692 -25.74 -15.00 -8.30
N PHE A 693 -25.92 -13.88 -7.60
CA PHE A 693 -27.15 -13.57 -6.88
C PHE A 693 -28.23 -12.91 -7.76
N ASP A 694 -27.82 -12.06 -8.71
CA ASP A 694 -28.69 -11.33 -9.62
C ASP A 694 -28.24 -11.50 -11.09
N PRO A 695 -28.75 -12.54 -11.78
CA PRO A 695 -28.45 -12.81 -13.19
C PRO A 695 -28.89 -11.71 -14.15
N GLU A 696 -29.83 -10.85 -13.74
CA GLU A 696 -30.29 -9.70 -14.54
C GLU A 696 -29.32 -8.50 -14.46
N MET A 697 -28.32 -8.54 -13.56
CA MET A 697 -27.30 -7.50 -13.36
C MET A 697 -27.84 -6.14 -12.88
N LYS A 698 -29.07 -6.09 -12.35
CA LYS A 698 -29.69 -4.86 -11.82
C LYS A 698 -28.91 -4.28 -10.65
N LEU A 699 -28.42 -5.13 -9.74
CA LEU A 699 -27.58 -4.74 -8.60
C LEU A 699 -26.20 -4.26 -9.03
N LEU A 700 -25.62 -4.92 -10.02
CA LEU A 700 -24.34 -4.50 -10.60
C LEU A 700 -24.48 -3.11 -11.23
N LEU A 701 -25.53 -2.88 -12.04
CA LEU A 701 -25.83 -1.57 -12.61
C LEU A 701 -26.05 -0.52 -11.52
N PHE A 702 -26.81 -0.83 -10.47
CA PHE A 702 -27.04 0.08 -9.34
C PHE A 702 -25.73 0.53 -8.68
N ILE A 703 -24.79 -0.39 -8.44
CA ILE A 703 -23.48 -0.08 -7.86
C ILE A 703 -22.62 0.74 -8.82
N LEU A 704 -22.65 0.40 -10.11
CA LEU A 704 -21.95 1.12 -11.18
C LEU A 704 -22.49 2.53 -11.44
N ARG A 705 -23.71 2.86 -11.01
CA ARG A 705 -24.20 4.24 -10.98
C ARG A 705 -23.90 4.97 -9.67
N SER A 706 -23.83 4.24 -8.57
CA SER A 706 -23.70 4.79 -7.22
C SER A 706 -22.28 5.22 -6.86
N PRO A 707 -22.05 6.18 -5.93
CA PRO A 707 -20.72 6.75 -5.64
C PRO A 707 -19.74 5.80 -4.89
N VAL A 708 -19.83 4.50 -5.11
CA VAL A 708 -18.95 3.47 -4.57
C VAL A 708 -17.64 3.44 -5.35
N TYR A 709 -16.52 3.42 -4.62
CA TYR A 709 -15.20 3.20 -5.20
C TYR A 709 -14.99 1.71 -5.51
N LEU A 710 -14.85 1.39 -6.80
CA LEU A 710 -14.41 0.10 -7.30
C LEU A 710 -13.02 0.27 -7.90
N ASP A 711 -12.12 -0.69 -7.65
CA ASP A 711 -10.79 -0.66 -8.24
C ASP A 711 -10.81 -1.11 -9.70
N VAL A 712 -9.67 -1.01 -10.38
CA VAL A 712 -9.56 -1.42 -11.79
C VAL A 712 -9.81 -2.92 -11.94
N GLY A 713 -9.44 -3.76 -10.96
CA GLY A 713 -9.63 -5.20 -11.03
C GLY A 713 -11.10 -5.62 -11.00
N GLU A 714 -11.89 -5.05 -10.08
CA GLU A 714 -13.34 -5.27 -10.00
C GLU A 714 -14.05 -4.73 -11.24
N LEU A 715 -13.67 -3.54 -11.74
CA LEU A 715 -14.26 -2.98 -12.96
C LEU A 715 -13.98 -3.84 -14.21
N LEU A 716 -12.77 -4.39 -14.34
CA LEU A 716 -12.43 -5.30 -15.43
C LEU A 716 -13.13 -6.66 -15.30
N SER A 717 -13.35 -7.12 -14.07
CA SER A 717 -14.15 -8.33 -13.81
C SER A 717 -15.62 -8.11 -14.21
N ALA A 718 -16.19 -6.94 -13.89
CA ALA A 718 -17.53 -6.54 -14.34
C ALA A 718 -17.60 -6.43 -15.86
N LEU A 719 -16.60 -5.82 -16.50
CA LEU A 719 -16.52 -5.74 -17.95
C LEU A 719 -16.50 -7.12 -18.59
N ARG A 720 -15.66 -8.04 -18.09
CA ARG A 720 -15.58 -9.42 -18.58
C ARG A 720 -16.91 -10.16 -18.45
N LEU A 721 -17.61 -9.98 -17.35
CA LEU A 721 -18.90 -10.63 -17.11
C LEU A 721 -20.00 -10.06 -18.03
N LEU A 722 -20.01 -8.74 -18.24
CA LEU A 722 -20.92 -8.09 -19.18
C LEU A 722 -20.64 -8.50 -20.63
N MET A 723 -19.36 -8.57 -21.03
CA MET A 723 -18.98 -9.04 -22.38
C MET A 723 -19.45 -10.48 -22.63
N ARG A 724 -19.25 -11.38 -21.66
CA ARG A 724 -19.71 -12.77 -21.77
C ARG A 724 -21.23 -12.91 -21.81
N SER A 725 -21.97 -12.01 -21.17
CA SER A 725 -23.44 -12.03 -21.13
C SER A 725 -24.11 -11.33 -22.32
N LEU A 726 -23.36 -10.54 -23.09
CA LEU A 726 -23.84 -9.85 -24.30
C LEU A 726 -23.53 -10.62 -25.60
N GLU A 727 -22.70 -11.66 -25.55
CA GLU A 727 -22.33 -12.45 -26.72
C GLU A 727 -23.33 -13.56 -27.07
N PHE A 728 -23.82 -13.51 -28.32
CA PHE A 728 -24.26 -14.66 -29.10
C PHE A 728 -23.03 -15.51 -29.49
N PRO A 729 -23.13 -16.85 -29.54
CA PRO A 729 -22.00 -17.76 -29.46
C PRO A 729 -20.94 -17.51 -30.54
N ILE A 730 -19.70 -17.32 -30.11
CA ILE A 730 -18.52 -17.51 -30.95
C ILE A 730 -18.53 -18.97 -31.40
N ASN A 731 -18.64 -19.20 -32.71
CA ASN A 731 -18.61 -20.54 -33.32
C ASN A 731 -17.50 -21.41 -32.71
N GLY A 732 -17.87 -22.44 -31.94
CA GLY A 732 -16.89 -23.34 -31.34
C GLY A 732 -17.42 -24.44 -30.44
N ASP A 733 -18.43 -24.18 -29.61
CA ASP A 733 -19.11 -25.24 -28.85
C ASP A 733 -20.57 -25.32 -29.30
N ARG A 734 -20.79 -26.14 -30.35
CA ARG A 734 -22.03 -26.91 -30.37
C ARG A 734 -22.04 -27.67 -29.04
N PRO A 735 -23.05 -27.55 -28.16
CA PRO A 735 -23.27 -28.64 -27.23
C PRO A 735 -23.37 -29.86 -28.11
N THR A 736 -22.47 -30.81 -27.91
CA THR A 736 -22.64 -32.14 -28.50
C THR A 736 -24.09 -32.53 -28.20
N PRO A 737 -24.94 -32.79 -29.21
CA PRO A 737 -26.25 -33.33 -28.90
C PRO A 737 -25.93 -34.62 -28.16
N GLN A 738 -26.21 -34.63 -26.86
CA GLN A 738 -26.10 -35.83 -26.06
C GLN A 738 -26.91 -36.87 -26.81
N GLN A 739 -26.21 -37.87 -27.32
CA GLN A 739 -26.80 -38.97 -28.05
C GLN A 739 -27.82 -39.61 -27.10
N ILE A 740 -29.08 -39.46 -27.45
CA ILE A 740 -30.16 -40.24 -26.88
C ILE A 740 -29.96 -41.66 -27.44
N THR A 741 -29.22 -42.49 -26.70
CA THR A 741 -29.18 -43.93 -26.94
C THR A 741 -29.65 -44.64 -25.68
N ASN A 742 -30.86 -45.21 -25.78
CA ASN A 742 -31.49 -46.09 -24.83
C ASN A 742 -30.59 -47.28 -24.42
N GLY A 743 -30.71 -47.75 -23.17
CA GLY A 743 -30.09 -49.00 -22.72
C GLY A 743 -30.26 -49.33 -21.23
N GLU A 744 -31.43 -49.88 -20.91
CA GLU A 744 -31.83 -50.74 -19.78
C GLU A 744 -30.85 -51.26 -18.69
N THR A 745 -31.39 -51.31 -17.45
CA THR A 745 -31.18 -52.26 -16.31
C THR A 745 -29.92 -52.07 -15.42
N LEU A 746 -29.94 -52.13 -14.07
CA LEU A 746 -30.80 -52.78 -13.07
C LEU A 746 -30.83 -52.00 -11.73
N GLY A 747 -32.02 -51.93 -11.11
CA GLY A 747 -32.22 -52.34 -9.71
C GLY A 747 -32.08 -51.31 -8.58
N SER A 748 -33.21 -50.73 -8.15
CA SER A 748 -33.61 -50.57 -6.74
C SER A 748 -35.11 -50.19 -6.64
N PRO A 749 -35.82 -50.61 -5.59
CA PRO A 749 -37.24 -50.94 -5.66
C PRO A 749 -38.16 -49.73 -5.53
N ALA A 750 -39.29 -49.82 -6.23
CA ALA A 750 -40.42 -48.93 -6.10
C ALA A 750 -41.00 -48.95 -4.67
N ILE A 751 -41.14 -47.76 -4.08
CA ILE A 751 -42.18 -47.49 -3.08
C ILE A 751 -43.13 -46.49 -3.74
N ASN A 752 -44.32 -46.98 -4.07
CA ASN A 752 -45.42 -46.19 -4.59
C ASN A 752 -45.96 -45.27 -3.49
N GLY A 753 -46.01 -43.97 -3.76
CA GLY A 753 -46.70 -43.00 -2.91
C GLY A 753 -46.54 -41.57 -3.41
N ASP A 754 -47.52 -41.14 -4.20
CA ASP A 754 -47.85 -39.74 -4.54
C ASP A 754 -46.93 -38.99 -5.53
N SER A 755 -47.14 -39.25 -6.83
CA SER A 755 -46.48 -38.56 -7.94
C SER A 755 -47.23 -37.30 -8.42
N THR A 756 -48.13 -36.73 -7.62
CA THR A 756 -48.88 -35.51 -8.03
C THR A 756 -48.35 -34.21 -7.40
N ILE A 757 -47.61 -34.32 -6.30
CA ILE A 757 -47.02 -33.18 -5.60
C ILE A 757 -45.65 -32.81 -6.20
N ASP A 758 -44.85 -33.80 -6.60
CA ASP A 758 -43.54 -33.57 -7.26
C ASP A 758 -43.69 -32.91 -8.63
N LEU A 759 -44.69 -33.30 -9.43
CA LEU A 759 -44.91 -32.70 -10.76
C LEU A 759 -45.28 -31.21 -10.67
N ARG A 760 -46.05 -30.79 -9.66
CA ARG A 760 -46.42 -29.37 -9.49
C ARG A 760 -45.27 -28.53 -8.95
N PHE A 761 -44.46 -29.09 -8.05
CA PHE A 761 -43.27 -28.39 -7.55
C PHE A 761 -42.21 -28.24 -8.65
N GLU A 762 -42.05 -29.25 -9.50
CA GLU A 762 -41.21 -29.19 -10.70
C GLU A 762 -41.80 -28.27 -11.78
N GLU A 763 -43.13 -28.24 -11.96
CA GLU A 763 -43.83 -27.33 -12.90
C GLU A 763 -43.72 -25.87 -12.45
N ASP A 764 -43.96 -25.56 -11.17
CA ASP A 764 -43.80 -24.21 -10.61
C ASP A 764 -42.31 -23.74 -10.65
N ALA A 765 -41.37 -24.67 -10.50
CA ALA A 765 -39.94 -24.37 -10.66
C ALA A 765 -39.57 -24.10 -12.12
N ALA A 766 -40.11 -24.89 -13.05
CA ALA A 766 -39.93 -24.70 -14.48
C ALA A 766 -40.58 -23.40 -14.99
N GLU A 767 -41.77 -23.03 -14.48
CA GLU A 767 -42.43 -21.77 -14.79
C GLU A 767 -41.62 -20.56 -14.28
N ARG A 768 -41.08 -20.62 -13.06
CA ARG A 768 -40.17 -19.57 -12.54
C ARG A 768 -38.88 -19.44 -13.35
N ASP A 769 -38.31 -20.56 -13.80
CA ASP A 769 -37.13 -20.56 -14.67
C ASP A 769 -37.45 -20.02 -16.07
N LEU A 770 -38.65 -20.30 -16.60
CA LEU A 770 -39.14 -19.74 -17.86
C LEU A 770 -39.33 -18.21 -17.75
N ASP A 771 -39.98 -17.74 -16.68
CA ASP A 771 -40.20 -16.31 -16.43
C ASP A 771 -38.88 -15.56 -16.24
N LEU A 772 -37.91 -16.16 -15.53
CA LEU A 772 -36.56 -15.62 -15.41
C LEU A 772 -35.85 -15.56 -16.78
N ALA A 773 -35.99 -16.59 -17.61
CA ALA A 773 -35.43 -16.58 -18.97
C ALA A 773 -36.09 -15.52 -19.86
N LEU A 774 -37.40 -15.32 -19.74
CA LEU A 774 -38.15 -14.28 -20.45
C LEU A 774 -37.73 -12.87 -19.99
N SER A 775 -37.57 -12.63 -18.68
CA SER A 775 -37.14 -11.34 -18.15
C SER A 775 -35.70 -10.98 -18.56
N VAL A 776 -34.81 -11.99 -18.60
CA VAL A 776 -33.43 -11.92 -19.09
C VAL A 776 -33.36 -11.58 -20.59
N LEU A 777 -34.37 -11.98 -21.38
CA LEU A 777 -34.48 -11.69 -22.81
C LEU A 777 -35.13 -10.33 -23.08
N GLU A 778 -36.21 -9.97 -22.36
CA GLU A 778 -36.96 -8.74 -22.60
C GLU A 778 -36.29 -7.49 -22.01
N THR A 779 -35.77 -7.56 -20.78
CA THR A 779 -35.20 -6.40 -20.07
C THR A 779 -33.69 -6.48 -19.88
N GLY A 780 -33.12 -7.69 -19.91
CA GLY A 780 -31.69 -7.94 -19.75
C GLY A 780 -30.75 -7.23 -20.73
N PRO A 781 -31.01 -7.15 -22.06
CA PRO A 781 -30.06 -6.54 -22.99
C PRO A 781 -29.89 -5.03 -22.73
N ALA A 782 -30.99 -4.30 -22.47
CA ALA A 782 -30.94 -2.87 -22.16
C ALA A 782 -30.19 -2.58 -20.85
N ILE A 783 -30.43 -3.39 -19.81
CA ILE A 783 -29.75 -3.25 -18.51
C ILE A 783 -28.25 -3.54 -18.64
N ARG A 784 -27.87 -4.57 -19.40
CA ARG A 784 -26.47 -4.94 -19.63
C ARG A 784 -25.74 -3.91 -20.49
N GLU A 785 -26.38 -3.38 -21.53
CA GLU A 785 -25.83 -2.31 -22.35
C GLU A 785 -25.57 -1.06 -21.50
N GLU A 786 -26.54 -0.66 -20.68
CA GLU A 786 -26.39 0.48 -19.77
C GLU A 786 -25.31 0.26 -18.71
N ALA A 787 -25.21 -0.97 -18.17
CA ALA A 787 -24.14 -1.35 -17.25
C ALA A 787 -22.78 -1.29 -17.92
N LEU A 788 -22.68 -1.71 -19.19
CA LEU A 788 -21.46 -1.67 -19.98
C LEU A 788 -20.98 -0.23 -20.17
N THR A 789 -21.87 0.69 -20.56
CA THR A 789 -21.54 2.11 -20.64
C THR A 789 -21.09 2.66 -19.28
N ALA A 790 -21.74 2.25 -18.18
CA ALA A 790 -21.35 2.67 -16.83
C ALA A 790 -19.96 2.13 -16.41
N VAL A 791 -19.60 0.90 -16.78
CA VAL A 791 -18.26 0.34 -16.53
C VAL A 791 -17.21 1.10 -17.35
N LEU A 792 -17.44 1.30 -18.66
CA LEU A 792 -16.47 1.96 -19.54
C LEU A 792 -16.22 3.42 -19.11
N THR A 793 -17.27 4.15 -18.71
CA THR A 793 -17.13 5.52 -18.18
C THR A 793 -16.35 5.58 -16.88
N ARG A 794 -16.53 4.61 -15.98
CA ARG A 794 -15.70 4.52 -14.77
C ARG A 794 -14.27 4.11 -15.06
N LEU A 795 -14.06 3.17 -15.97
CA LEU A 795 -12.73 2.71 -16.34
C LEU A 795 -11.91 3.87 -16.94
N HIS A 796 -12.52 4.71 -17.78
CA HIS A 796 -11.91 5.92 -18.35
C HIS A 796 -11.47 6.95 -17.30
N SER A 797 -12.06 6.95 -16.11
CA SER A 797 -11.64 7.85 -15.02
C SER A 797 -10.27 7.52 -14.43
N PHE A 798 -9.71 6.33 -14.72
CA PHE A 798 -8.40 5.90 -14.24
C PHE A 798 -7.26 6.26 -15.21
N PRO A 799 -6.00 6.40 -14.73
CA PRO A 799 -4.84 6.60 -15.60
C PRO A 799 -4.63 5.44 -16.58
N SER A 800 -4.29 5.73 -17.83
CA SER A 800 -4.08 4.72 -18.89
C SER A 800 -3.08 3.62 -18.49
N ALA A 801 -2.00 3.95 -17.78
CA ALA A 801 -1.04 2.96 -17.29
C ALA A 801 -1.64 1.93 -16.32
N ALA A 802 -2.62 2.34 -15.51
CA ALA A 802 -3.33 1.44 -14.60
C ALA A 802 -4.30 0.52 -15.37
N ILE A 803 -5.01 1.07 -16.36
CA ILE A 803 -5.91 0.32 -17.24
C ILE A 803 -5.12 -0.74 -18.02
N ILE A 804 -4.03 -0.36 -18.70
CA ILE A 804 -3.17 -1.28 -19.48
C ILE A 804 -2.64 -2.42 -18.61
N LYS A 805 -2.16 -2.10 -17.40
CA LYS A 805 -1.66 -3.11 -16.45
C LYS A 805 -2.78 -4.04 -15.97
N GLY A 806 -3.98 -3.49 -15.73
CA GLY A 806 -5.17 -4.26 -15.36
C GLY A 806 -5.62 -5.19 -16.48
N LEU A 807 -5.78 -4.67 -17.70
CA LEU A 807 -6.18 -5.44 -18.88
C LEU A 807 -5.25 -6.64 -19.12
N ARG A 808 -3.93 -6.43 -19.04
CA ARG A 808 -2.93 -7.50 -19.21
C ARG A 808 -2.97 -8.56 -18.09
N LYS A 809 -3.45 -8.19 -16.90
CA LYS A 809 -3.50 -9.08 -15.73
C LYS A 809 -4.80 -9.90 -15.69
N GLU A 810 -5.92 -9.29 -16.03
CA GLU A 810 -7.26 -9.85 -15.80
C GLU A 810 -7.94 -10.43 -17.05
N LEU A 811 -7.56 -9.98 -18.26
CA LEU A 811 -8.16 -10.43 -19.53
C LEU A 811 -7.17 -11.23 -20.38
N ASN A 812 -7.72 -12.23 -21.08
CA ASN A 812 -6.99 -13.01 -22.08
C ASN A 812 -6.92 -12.28 -23.43
N GLY A 813 -6.05 -12.74 -24.34
CA GLY A 813 -5.90 -12.16 -25.69
C GLY A 813 -7.21 -12.13 -26.49
N ASP A 814 -8.00 -13.20 -26.41
CA ASP A 814 -9.31 -13.28 -27.08
C ASP A 814 -10.31 -12.31 -26.45
N GLU A 815 -10.34 -12.21 -25.11
CA GLU A 815 -11.21 -11.26 -24.41
C GLU A 815 -10.84 -9.81 -24.73
N ILE A 816 -9.55 -9.49 -24.92
CA ILE A 816 -9.12 -8.17 -25.40
C ILE A 816 -9.63 -7.92 -26.83
N LEU A 817 -9.62 -8.93 -27.71
CA LEU A 817 -10.14 -8.81 -29.06
C LEU A 817 -11.65 -8.54 -29.06
N LEU A 818 -12.40 -9.24 -28.21
CA LEU A 818 -13.83 -9.02 -28.02
C LEU A 818 -14.12 -7.61 -27.52
N LEU A 819 -13.29 -7.09 -26.61
CA LEU A 819 -13.39 -5.71 -26.14
C LEU A 819 -13.16 -4.71 -27.29
N VAL A 820 -12.19 -4.96 -28.17
CA VAL A 820 -11.96 -4.10 -29.34
C VAL A 820 -13.15 -4.17 -30.31
N ARG A 821 -13.77 -5.34 -30.53
CA ARG A 821 -14.98 -5.47 -31.37
C ARG A 821 -16.16 -4.69 -30.80
N LEU A 822 -16.38 -4.81 -29.50
CA LEU A 822 -17.41 -4.06 -28.77
C LEU A 822 -17.19 -2.55 -28.89
N LEU A 823 -15.97 -2.07 -28.65
CA LEU A 823 -15.65 -0.64 -28.74
C LEU A 823 -15.77 -0.09 -30.19
N ARG A 824 -15.51 -0.93 -31.20
CA ARG A 824 -15.79 -0.58 -32.61
C ARG A 824 -17.28 -0.44 -32.89
N ASN A 825 -18.09 -1.35 -32.36
CA ASN A 825 -19.55 -1.25 -32.46
C ASN A 825 -20.05 0.05 -31.81
N GLU A 826 -19.55 0.39 -30.62
CA GLU A 826 -19.86 1.66 -29.95
C GLU A 826 -19.39 2.89 -30.74
N LEU A 827 -18.24 2.82 -31.42
CA LEU A 827 -17.76 3.88 -32.31
C LEU A 827 -18.72 4.10 -33.50
N SER A 828 -19.18 3.00 -34.11
CA SER A 828 -20.11 3.03 -35.26
C SER A 828 -21.51 3.53 -34.87
N ARG A 829 -22.07 3.02 -33.76
CA ARG A 829 -23.36 3.45 -33.20
C ARG A 829 -23.33 4.90 -32.74
N GLY A 830 -22.15 5.40 -32.36
CA GLY A 830 -21.94 6.80 -32.03
C GLY A 830 -22.11 7.76 -33.21
N GLY A 831 -22.31 7.28 -34.44
CA GLY A 831 -22.56 8.11 -35.63
C GLY A 831 -21.32 8.81 -36.18
N TRP A 832 -20.12 8.44 -35.73
CA TRP A 832 -18.86 9.07 -36.15
C TRP A 832 -18.30 8.55 -37.47
N THR A 833 -18.78 7.38 -37.91
CA THR A 833 -18.34 6.71 -39.13
C THR A 833 -19.38 6.77 -40.25
N SER A 834 -20.60 7.25 -39.96
CA SER A 834 -21.70 7.37 -40.93
C SER A 834 -21.60 8.65 -41.75
N SER A 835 -21.95 8.59 -43.03
CA SER A 835 -22.07 9.77 -43.89
C SER A 835 -23.30 10.60 -43.51
N TYR A 836 -23.17 11.93 -43.45
CA TYR A 836 -24.30 12.83 -43.20
C TYR A 836 -25.33 12.88 -44.36
N PHE A 837 -24.98 12.33 -45.52
CA PHE A 837 -25.79 12.39 -46.75
C PHE A 837 -26.36 11.03 -47.18
N ASP A 838 -26.24 9.98 -46.35
CA ASP A 838 -26.92 8.71 -46.66
C ASP A 838 -28.43 8.87 -46.48
N GLU A 839 -29.16 8.86 -47.60
CA GLU A 839 -30.62 9.00 -47.67
C GLU A 839 -31.39 7.76 -47.13
N ASP A 840 -30.69 6.66 -46.82
CA ASP A 840 -31.30 5.41 -46.33
C ASP A 840 -31.62 5.42 -44.81
N VAL A 841 -31.36 6.53 -44.09
CA VAL A 841 -31.58 6.63 -42.63
C VAL A 841 -32.93 7.30 -42.27
N GLU A 842 -33.78 7.64 -43.24
CA GLU A 842 -35.08 8.27 -42.95
C GLU A 842 -36.13 7.34 -42.28
N GLU A 843 -35.87 6.03 -42.12
CA GLU A 843 -36.78 5.12 -41.41
C GLU A 843 -36.37 4.77 -39.96
N ILE A 844 -35.24 5.28 -39.44
CA ILE A 844 -34.82 5.02 -38.05
C ILE A 844 -35.27 6.18 -37.14
N ASN A 845 -36.47 6.01 -36.58
CA ASN A 845 -37.05 6.63 -35.39
C ASN A 845 -36.34 7.93 -34.89
N GLU A 846 -36.96 9.10 -35.08
CA GLU A 846 -36.48 10.43 -34.66
C GLU A 846 -36.09 10.52 -33.16
N GLU A 847 -36.51 9.58 -32.32
CA GLU A 847 -36.14 9.49 -30.90
C GLU A 847 -34.73 8.91 -30.63
N SER A 848 -34.10 8.26 -31.62
CA SER A 848 -32.81 7.56 -31.46
C SER A 848 -31.59 8.34 -31.99
N GLN A 849 -31.82 9.47 -32.68
CA GLN A 849 -30.75 10.39 -33.08
C GLN A 849 -30.25 11.21 -31.88
N GLN A 850 -29.61 10.54 -30.90
CA GLN A 850 -28.75 11.26 -29.97
C GLN A 850 -27.58 11.83 -30.76
N SER A 851 -27.45 13.16 -30.74
CA SER A 851 -26.30 13.85 -31.32
C SER A 851 -24.99 13.17 -30.89
N PRO A 852 -24.03 12.92 -31.79
CA PRO A 852 -22.77 12.25 -31.47
C PRO A 852 -22.12 12.86 -30.23
N SER A 853 -22.03 12.09 -29.15
CA SER A 853 -21.55 12.64 -27.87
C SER A 853 -20.02 12.77 -27.87
N GLU A 854 -19.50 14.01 -27.85
CA GLU A 854 -18.05 14.28 -27.85
C GLU A 854 -17.32 13.54 -26.71
N ARG A 855 -18.01 13.33 -25.57
CA ARG A 855 -17.50 12.57 -24.43
C ARG A 855 -17.39 11.07 -24.72
N GLY A 856 -18.33 10.50 -25.48
CA GLY A 856 -18.31 9.10 -25.89
C GLY A 856 -17.13 8.79 -26.82
N ALA A 857 -16.87 9.64 -27.82
CA ALA A 857 -15.76 9.45 -28.75
C ALA A 857 -14.40 9.39 -28.05
N ARG A 858 -14.14 10.32 -27.12
CA ARG A 858 -12.88 10.36 -26.35
C ARG A 858 -12.71 9.13 -25.46
N LEU A 859 -13.79 8.72 -24.79
CA LEU A 859 -13.80 7.54 -23.94
C LEU A 859 -13.48 6.28 -24.75
N VAL A 860 -14.15 6.10 -25.89
CA VAL A 860 -13.95 4.95 -26.77
C VAL A 860 -12.54 4.96 -27.37
N SER A 861 -12.04 6.11 -27.85
CA SER A 861 -10.69 6.20 -28.43
C SER A 861 -9.59 5.87 -27.42
N ASP A 862 -9.71 6.37 -26.19
CA ASP A 862 -8.73 6.13 -25.13
C ASP A 862 -8.74 4.66 -24.69
N LEU A 863 -9.92 4.04 -24.58
CA LEU A 863 -10.05 2.63 -24.22
C LEU A 863 -9.60 1.69 -25.34
N ILE A 864 -9.89 1.98 -26.61
CA ILE A 864 -9.35 1.24 -27.77
C ILE A 864 -7.82 1.31 -27.74
N SER A 865 -7.25 2.50 -27.53
CA SER A 865 -5.79 2.68 -27.44
C SER A 865 -5.18 1.85 -26.29
N CYS A 866 -5.80 1.89 -25.10
CA CYS A 866 -5.36 1.09 -23.96
C CYS A 866 -5.48 -0.42 -24.21
N ALA A 867 -6.54 -0.87 -24.89
CA ALA A 867 -6.72 -2.27 -25.25
C ALA A 867 -5.64 -2.75 -26.24
N LEU A 868 -5.36 -1.97 -27.28
CA LEU A 868 -4.29 -2.25 -28.25
C LEU A 868 -2.91 -2.32 -27.59
N ASP A 869 -2.60 -1.36 -26.70
CA ASP A 869 -1.33 -1.29 -25.94
C ASP A 869 -1.18 -2.44 -24.94
N SER A 870 -2.28 -2.95 -24.39
CA SER A 870 -2.27 -4.05 -23.43
C SER A 870 -1.81 -5.36 -24.07
N SER A 871 -2.25 -5.63 -25.31
CA SER A 871 -1.90 -6.81 -26.11
C SER A 871 -0.42 -6.80 -26.55
N GLY A 872 0.11 -5.64 -26.93
CA GLY A 872 1.51 -5.48 -27.34
C GLY A 872 1.90 -6.32 -28.58
N PRO A 873 3.13 -6.17 -29.13
CA PRO A 873 3.49 -6.79 -30.42
C PRO A 873 3.46 -8.34 -30.41
N GLY A 874 3.62 -8.97 -29.23
CA GLY A 874 3.59 -10.43 -29.10
C GLY A 874 2.19 -11.04 -29.10
N GLY A 875 1.17 -10.30 -28.63
CA GLY A 875 -0.22 -10.79 -28.59
C GLY A 875 -0.83 -10.90 -29.99
N TRP A 876 -0.54 -9.93 -30.86
CA TRP A 876 -1.04 -9.90 -32.24
C TRP A 876 -0.44 -10.98 -33.15
N LEU A 877 0.84 -11.34 -32.93
CA LEU A 877 1.53 -12.36 -33.73
C LEU A 877 1.10 -13.80 -33.37
N MET A 878 0.71 -14.03 -32.11
CA MET A 878 0.31 -15.35 -31.63
C MET A 878 -1.15 -15.69 -32.02
N GLY A 879 -2.04 -14.68 -32.05
CA GLY A 879 -3.44 -14.84 -32.47
C GLY A 879 -3.62 -15.07 -33.97
N ALA A 880 -2.79 -14.43 -34.80
CA ALA A 880 -2.77 -14.63 -36.25
C ALA A 880 -2.40 -16.07 -36.69
N ALA A 881 -1.70 -16.82 -35.84
CA ALA A 881 -1.36 -18.22 -36.10
C ALA A 881 -2.50 -19.20 -35.77
N ALA A 882 -3.51 -18.76 -35.00
CA ALA A 882 -4.61 -19.60 -34.53
C ALA A 882 -5.92 -19.43 -35.33
N SER A 883 -6.09 -18.31 -36.05
CA SER A 883 -7.31 -18.05 -36.85
C SER A 883 -7.17 -18.57 -38.29
N ASN A 884 -8.02 -19.51 -38.70
CA ASN A 884 -8.16 -19.90 -40.11
C ASN A 884 -8.56 -18.68 -40.94
N GLY A 885 -7.81 -18.39 -42.01
CA GLY A 885 -7.91 -17.16 -42.81
C GLY A 885 -9.24 -16.97 -43.54
N GLY A 886 -10.22 -16.37 -42.83
CA GLY A 886 -11.43 -15.76 -43.38
C GLY A 886 -11.46 -14.24 -43.15
N ASP A 887 -12.54 -13.58 -43.58
CA ASP A 887 -12.77 -12.13 -43.42
C ASP A 887 -12.78 -11.67 -41.93
N ASP A 888 -13.00 -12.61 -41.00
CA ASP A 888 -12.87 -12.44 -39.54
C ASP A 888 -11.41 -12.52 -39.04
N SER A 889 -10.43 -12.59 -39.94
CA SER A 889 -9.01 -12.60 -39.60
C SER A 889 -8.61 -11.33 -38.84
N MET A 890 -7.68 -11.49 -37.90
CA MET A 890 -7.12 -10.40 -37.08
C MET A 890 -6.56 -9.25 -37.96
N GLU A 891 -6.07 -9.56 -39.15
CA GLU A 891 -5.59 -8.58 -40.13
C GLU A 891 -6.74 -7.74 -40.73
N GLY A 892 -7.85 -8.39 -41.10
CA GLY A 892 -9.06 -7.72 -41.58
C GLY A 892 -9.69 -6.81 -40.53
N MET A 893 -9.71 -7.26 -39.27
CA MET A 893 -10.17 -6.45 -38.15
C MET A 893 -9.33 -5.17 -37.93
N VAL A 894 -8.01 -5.26 -38.06
CA VAL A 894 -7.13 -4.09 -37.95
C VAL A 894 -7.29 -3.15 -39.15
N ALA A 895 -7.45 -3.69 -40.36
CA ALA A 895 -7.72 -2.90 -41.56
C ALA A 895 -9.05 -2.12 -41.44
N ASN A 896 -10.11 -2.79 -40.97
CA ASN A 896 -11.41 -2.18 -40.75
C ASN A 896 -11.36 -1.12 -39.64
N LEU A 897 -10.72 -1.42 -38.50
CA LEU A 897 -10.52 -0.44 -37.43
C LEU A 897 -9.77 0.80 -37.93
N ARG A 898 -8.74 0.62 -38.77
CA ARG A 898 -8.02 1.74 -39.37
C ARG A 898 -8.93 2.59 -40.25
N SER A 899 -9.74 1.96 -41.10
CA SER A 899 -10.68 2.67 -41.97
C SER A 899 -11.71 3.47 -41.16
N GLU A 900 -12.29 2.86 -40.12
CA GLU A 900 -13.26 3.50 -39.22
C GLU A 900 -12.64 4.69 -38.47
N VAL A 901 -11.44 4.53 -37.91
CA VAL A 901 -10.74 5.59 -37.19
C VAL A 901 -10.33 6.72 -38.13
N SER A 902 -9.92 6.43 -39.37
CA SER A 902 -9.63 7.46 -40.37
C SER A 902 -10.87 8.28 -40.74
N ALA A 903 -12.01 7.62 -40.97
CA ALA A 903 -13.28 8.31 -41.22
C ALA A 903 -13.72 9.19 -40.03
N ALA A 904 -13.62 8.65 -38.80
CA ALA A 904 -13.95 9.40 -37.59
C ALA A 904 -13.02 10.61 -37.39
N LEU A 905 -11.72 10.47 -37.70
CA LEU A 905 -10.75 11.57 -37.62
C LEU A 905 -11.07 12.68 -38.62
N GLU A 906 -11.33 12.33 -39.88
CA GLU A 906 -11.71 13.29 -40.92
C GLU A 906 -12.99 14.06 -40.52
N CYS A 907 -13.99 13.35 -39.98
CA CYS A 907 -15.21 13.98 -39.46
C CYS A 907 -14.93 14.96 -38.30
N ILE A 908 -14.05 14.60 -37.36
CA ILE A 908 -13.69 15.49 -36.23
C ILE A 908 -12.88 16.70 -36.72
N GLU A 909 -11.97 16.52 -37.67
CA GLU A 909 -11.21 17.62 -38.28
C GLU A 909 -12.14 18.60 -39.01
N GLU A 910 -13.08 18.10 -39.79
CA GLU A 910 -14.08 18.94 -40.46
C GLU A 910 -15.00 19.64 -39.43
N ALA A 911 -15.49 18.92 -38.42
CA ALA A 911 -16.33 19.49 -37.38
C ALA A 911 -15.60 20.59 -36.58
N THR A 912 -14.32 20.40 -36.26
CA THR A 912 -13.51 21.42 -35.56
C THR A 912 -13.22 22.63 -36.44
N TYR A 913 -12.95 22.42 -37.73
CA TYR A 913 -12.80 23.48 -38.72
C TYR A 913 -14.09 24.33 -38.84
N LEU A 914 -15.23 23.67 -39.05
CA LEU A 914 -16.55 24.32 -39.15
C LEU A 914 -16.94 25.02 -37.84
N SER A 915 -16.69 24.39 -36.69
CA SER A 915 -16.94 24.98 -35.37
C SER A 915 -16.12 26.25 -35.13
N GLY A 916 -14.85 26.26 -35.57
CA GLY A 916 -14.00 27.45 -35.54
C GLY A 916 -14.57 28.57 -36.41
N LEU A 917 -14.87 28.28 -37.67
CA LEU A 917 -15.40 29.23 -38.64
C LEU A 917 -16.76 29.80 -38.21
N LEU A 918 -17.71 28.92 -37.90
CA LEU A 918 -19.06 29.28 -37.45
C LEU A 918 -19.02 29.99 -36.09
N GLY A 919 -18.13 29.56 -35.20
CA GLY A 919 -17.91 30.20 -33.91
C GLY A 919 -17.50 31.66 -34.04
N GLU A 920 -16.62 31.99 -34.99
CA GLU A 920 -16.24 33.36 -35.31
C GLU A 920 -17.39 34.16 -35.93
N MET A 921 -18.11 33.58 -36.89
CA MET A 921 -19.28 34.19 -37.53
C MET A 921 -20.38 34.51 -36.50
N ILE A 922 -20.69 33.58 -35.59
CA ILE A 922 -21.67 33.77 -34.52
C ILE A 922 -21.19 34.83 -33.53
N ARG A 923 -19.91 34.84 -33.16
CA ARG A 923 -19.34 35.87 -32.26
C ARG A 923 -19.44 37.26 -32.89
N TYR A 924 -19.14 37.39 -34.18
CA TYR A 924 -19.30 38.61 -34.94
C TYR A 924 -20.78 39.04 -34.98
N GLY A 925 -21.69 38.15 -35.37
CA GLY A 925 -23.14 38.41 -35.39
C GLY A 925 -23.68 38.87 -34.02
N LYS A 926 -23.26 38.21 -32.93
CA LYS A 926 -23.60 38.62 -31.55
C LYS A 926 -23.02 40.00 -31.20
N SER A 927 -21.83 40.36 -31.68
CA SER A 927 -21.22 41.67 -31.44
C SER A 927 -21.96 42.78 -32.20
N VAL A 928 -22.27 42.57 -33.47
CA VAL A 928 -23.04 43.50 -34.30
C VAL A 928 -24.44 43.71 -33.72
N ALA A 929 -25.13 42.64 -33.32
CA ALA A 929 -26.45 42.72 -32.69
C ALA A 929 -26.44 43.49 -31.36
N ARG A 930 -25.37 43.38 -30.55
CA ARG A 930 -25.19 44.16 -29.32
C ARG A 930 -24.97 45.65 -29.61
N ASP A 931 -24.17 45.98 -30.63
CA ASP A 931 -23.94 47.36 -31.03
C ASP A 931 -25.22 48.01 -31.57
N GLN A 932 -26.04 47.27 -32.33
CA GLN A 932 -27.35 47.72 -32.78
C GLN A 932 -28.36 47.91 -31.61
N LYS A 933 -28.45 46.96 -30.67
CA LYS A 933 -29.35 47.08 -29.50
C LYS A 933 -28.98 48.26 -28.58
N ASN A 934 -27.69 48.51 -28.36
CA ASN A 934 -27.20 49.66 -27.58
C ASN A 934 -27.54 51.00 -28.24
N PHE A 935 -27.69 51.02 -29.56
CA PHE A 935 -28.14 52.20 -30.31
C PHE A 935 -29.63 52.51 -30.10
N SER A 936 -30.49 51.46 -29.98
CA SER A 936 -31.95 51.67 -29.87
C SER A 936 -32.45 52.05 -28.47
N LYS A 937 -31.73 51.67 -27.39
CA LYS A 937 -32.21 51.82 -25.99
C LYS A 937 -32.03 53.22 -25.37
N ASN A 938 -31.28 54.14 -25.99
CA ASN A 938 -31.09 55.51 -25.48
C ASN A 938 -31.37 56.60 -26.54
N PRO A 939 -32.65 56.92 -26.81
CA PRO A 939 -33.03 57.90 -27.84
C PRO A 939 -32.83 59.38 -27.46
N LYS A 940 -32.40 59.71 -26.22
CA LYS A 940 -32.33 61.09 -25.72
C LYS A 940 -30.95 61.77 -25.74
N THR A 941 -29.86 61.04 -25.99
CA THR A 941 -28.55 61.65 -26.29
C THR A 941 -28.30 61.64 -27.79
N LYS A 942 -29.10 62.43 -28.51
CA LYS A 942 -28.95 62.69 -29.95
C LYS A 942 -27.79 63.66 -30.18
N SER A 943 -26.60 63.13 -30.42
CA SER A 943 -25.51 63.70 -31.24
C SER A 943 -24.18 63.10 -30.79
N ARG A 944 -23.26 62.89 -31.74
CA ARG A 944 -21.92 62.30 -31.58
C ARG A 944 -21.84 60.79 -31.30
N LYS A 945 -22.37 60.00 -32.23
CA LYS A 945 -21.52 59.00 -32.87
C LYS A 945 -21.71 59.13 -34.36
N ILE A 946 -20.66 59.60 -35.02
CA ILE A 946 -20.57 59.63 -36.47
C ILE A 946 -20.64 58.18 -36.89
N LYS A 947 -21.61 57.89 -37.75
CA LYS A 947 -21.77 56.59 -38.39
C LYS A 947 -20.59 56.48 -39.36
N GLU A 948 -19.50 55.84 -38.95
CA GLU A 948 -18.69 55.16 -39.95
C GLU A 948 -19.61 54.09 -40.52
N SER A 949 -20.15 54.34 -41.72
CA SER A 949 -20.56 53.24 -42.58
C SER A 949 -19.28 52.53 -43.00
N SER A 950 -18.68 51.78 -42.08
CA SER A 950 -17.82 50.66 -42.45
C SER A 950 -18.72 49.71 -43.22
N GLN A 951 -18.76 49.92 -44.55
CA GLN A 951 -19.40 49.10 -45.57
C GLN A 951 -20.82 48.62 -45.22
N ALA A 952 -21.81 49.37 -45.73
CA ALA A 952 -23.12 48.90 -46.17
C ALA A 952 -23.81 47.74 -45.39
N PRO A 953 -24.97 47.99 -44.75
CA PRO A 953 -25.95 46.92 -44.53
C PRO A 953 -26.59 46.41 -45.84
N GLU A 954 -26.11 46.83 -47.03
CA GLU A 954 -26.69 46.46 -48.34
C GLU A 954 -25.98 45.27 -49.02
N CYS A 955 -24.83 44.82 -48.54
CA CYS A 955 -24.26 43.55 -48.99
C CYS A 955 -24.55 42.49 -47.94
N GLY A 956 -25.31 41.44 -48.30
CA GLY A 956 -25.52 40.24 -47.47
C GLY A 956 -24.26 39.39 -47.28
N LEU A 957 -23.08 39.99 -47.28
CA LEU A 957 -21.76 39.37 -47.21
C LEU A 957 -21.08 39.70 -45.87
N LEU A 958 -20.32 38.75 -45.33
CA LEU A 958 -19.52 38.95 -44.13
C LEU A 958 -18.29 39.84 -44.44
N PRO A 959 -17.92 40.78 -43.54
CA PRO A 959 -16.72 41.59 -43.74
C PRO A 959 -15.44 40.78 -43.51
N LEU A 960 -14.43 41.00 -44.36
CA LEU A 960 -13.14 40.29 -44.33
C LEU A 960 -12.44 40.31 -42.96
N GLY A 961 -12.63 41.38 -42.18
CA GLY A 961 -11.97 41.54 -40.89
C GLY A 961 -12.73 40.97 -39.68
N LEU A 962 -14.01 40.56 -39.84
CA LEU A 962 -14.93 40.14 -38.77
C LEU A 962 -14.85 41.00 -37.48
N LYS A 963 -14.55 42.30 -37.62
CA LYS A 963 -14.40 43.25 -36.52
C LYS A 963 -15.66 44.09 -36.40
N ALA A 964 -16.34 43.95 -35.27
CA ALA A 964 -17.38 44.89 -34.87
C ALA A 964 -16.75 46.10 -34.16
N GLU A 965 -17.19 47.30 -34.52
CA GLU A 965 -16.74 48.54 -33.89
C GLU A 965 -17.26 48.65 -32.45
N ARG A 966 -16.38 48.37 -31.49
CA ARG A 966 -16.71 48.54 -30.07
C ARG A 966 -16.78 50.02 -29.72
N GLY A 967 -17.81 50.41 -28.97
CA GLY A 967 -17.88 51.74 -28.39
C GLY A 967 -16.63 52.10 -27.56
N ILE A 968 -16.19 53.36 -27.64
CA ILE A 968 -15.04 53.86 -26.89
C ILE A 968 -15.25 53.62 -25.39
N SER A 969 -14.30 52.90 -24.76
CA SER A 969 -14.35 52.61 -23.33
C SER A 969 -14.41 53.88 -22.49
N ARG A 970 -15.20 53.84 -21.41
CA ARG A 970 -15.30 54.91 -20.41
C ARG A 970 -14.06 54.99 -19.51
N THR A 971 -13.20 53.98 -19.52
CA THR A 971 -12.01 53.90 -18.66
C THR A 971 -10.72 53.88 -19.49
N ARG A 972 -9.65 54.41 -18.91
CA ARG A 972 -8.29 54.42 -19.45
C ARG A 972 -7.34 53.82 -18.43
N VAL A 973 -6.41 53.01 -18.91
CA VAL A 973 -5.32 52.46 -18.10
C VAL A 973 -4.16 53.48 -18.12
N GLY A 974 -3.74 53.92 -16.94
CA GLY A 974 -2.62 54.83 -16.71
C GLY A 974 -1.28 54.09 -16.59
N ALA A 975 -0.20 54.87 -16.41
CA ALA A 975 1.12 54.31 -16.15
C ALA A 975 1.10 53.54 -14.82
N GLY A 976 1.56 52.29 -14.82
CA GLY A 976 1.51 51.40 -13.64
C GLY A 976 0.24 50.57 -13.50
N GLY A 977 -0.68 50.58 -14.49
CA GLY A 977 -1.87 49.72 -14.50
C GLY A 977 -3.11 50.29 -13.80
N GLU A 978 -3.05 51.53 -13.30
CA GLU A 978 -4.17 52.19 -12.63
C GLU A 978 -5.32 52.49 -13.61
N ILE A 979 -6.55 52.12 -13.26
CA ILE A 979 -7.75 52.34 -14.10
C ILE A 979 -8.43 53.65 -13.72
N ARG A 980 -8.40 54.66 -14.60
CA ARG A 980 -9.06 55.97 -14.41
C ARG A 980 -10.21 56.18 -15.39
N GLY A 981 -11.18 57.03 -15.03
CA GLY A 981 -12.23 57.48 -15.95
C GLY A 981 -11.65 58.34 -17.09
N ARG A 982 -12.08 58.12 -18.34
CA ARG A 982 -11.68 58.97 -19.48
C ARG A 982 -12.37 60.32 -19.42
N SER A 983 -11.58 61.38 -19.57
CA SER A 983 -12.10 62.74 -19.76
C SER A 983 -12.96 62.86 -21.02
N ALA A 984 -13.94 63.77 -21.00
CA ALA A 984 -14.76 64.08 -22.17
C ALA A 984 -13.92 64.52 -23.39
N ARG A 985 -12.81 65.23 -23.17
CA ARG A 985 -11.86 65.65 -24.21
C ARG A 985 -11.17 64.45 -24.86
N ASP A 986 -10.69 63.51 -24.06
CA ASP A 986 -10.04 62.28 -24.54
C ASP A 986 -11.03 61.40 -25.32
N ARG A 987 -12.28 61.28 -24.84
CA ARG A 987 -13.34 60.59 -25.59
C ARG A 987 -13.60 61.27 -26.93
N GLY A 988 -13.68 62.61 -26.97
CA GLY A 988 -13.89 63.36 -28.20
C GLY A 988 -12.78 63.16 -29.23
N ASN A 989 -11.51 63.17 -28.79
CA ASN A 989 -10.36 62.91 -29.66
C ASN A 989 -10.35 61.48 -30.23
N LEU A 990 -10.85 60.50 -29.47
CA LEU A 990 -11.00 59.13 -29.97
C LEU A 990 -12.17 59.00 -30.95
N ILE A 991 -13.29 59.69 -30.69
CA ILE A 991 -14.41 59.75 -31.63
C ILE A 991 -13.96 60.36 -32.95
N SER A 992 -13.17 61.44 -32.95
CA SER A 992 -12.68 62.05 -34.19
C SER A 992 -11.72 61.15 -34.97
N LYS A 993 -11.03 60.21 -34.30
CA LYS A 993 -10.15 59.23 -34.96
C LYS A 993 -10.91 58.04 -35.55
N THR A 994 -12.14 57.78 -35.14
CA THR A 994 -13.03 56.75 -35.70
C THR A 994 -13.93 57.32 -36.80
N VAL A 995 -13.63 58.51 -37.34
CA VAL A 995 -14.35 59.07 -38.47
C VAL A 995 -13.50 58.85 -39.71
N GLY A 996 -14.11 58.25 -40.74
CA GLY A 996 -13.44 57.99 -42.00
C GLY A 996 -13.04 59.28 -42.73
N LYS A 997 -12.22 59.13 -43.78
CA LYS A 997 -11.72 60.27 -44.59
C LYS A 997 -12.84 61.15 -45.18
N TYR A 998 -14.03 60.60 -45.35
CA TYR A 998 -15.20 61.31 -45.87
C TYR A 998 -16.46 60.88 -45.10
N SER A 999 -17.28 61.85 -44.69
CA SER A 999 -18.55 61.59 -44.02
C SER A 999 -19.56 62.70 -44.33
N PHE A 1000 -20.84 62.34 -44.42
CA PHE A 1000 -21.94 63.30 -44.58
C PHE A 1000 -22.64 63.53 -43.24
N GLU A 1001 -22.33 64.64 -42.59
CA GLU A 1001 -22.98 65.04 -41.33
C GLU A 1001 -24.12 66.02 -41.59
N ARG A 1002 -25.33 65.49 -41.79
CA ARG A 1002 -26.53 66.34 -41.92
C ARG A 1002 -26.98 66.86 -40.56
N ILE A 1003 -26.75 68.14 -40.31
CA ILE A 1003 -27.30 68.84 -39.15
C ILE A 1003 -28.78 69.12 -39.43
N LYS A 1004 -29.67 68.61 -38.58
CA LYS A 1004 -31.09 68.97 -38.58
C LYS A 1004 -31.30 69.97 -37.45
N ILE A 1005 -31.73 71.18 -37.80
CA ILE A 1005 -32.12 72.24 -36.86
C ILE A 1005 -33.56 72.01 -36.44
#